data_AF-A0A974VU08-F1
#
_entry.id   AF-A0A974VU08-F1
#
_cell.length_a   1.000
_cell.length_b   1.000
_cell.length_c   1.000
_cell.angle_alpha   90.00
_cell.angle_beta   90.00
_cell.angle_gamma   90.00
#
_symmetry.space_group_name_H-M   'P 1'
#
loop_
_entity.id
_entity.type
_entity.pdbx_description
1 polymer ?
#
loop_
_entity_poly.entity_id
_entity_poly.type
_entity_poly.pdbx_seq_one_letter_code
_entity_poly.pdbx_strand_id
1 'polypeptide(L)'
;MATTGEAFPNQPTVDWHASDADDVVERLRSDLHRGLMPAEVRRRLKQYGRNRLPSPPGRPAWLRFILQFHNVLIYVMLVAAATTALLGDWVDTGVLLAAVFVNAIIGFIQEGKAEQAMDAIRGMLSLRTTVIRDAERMEIDAEDLVPGDIVVLVSGDKVPADLRLVAGKGLRANEAILTGESETVEKTIAPVPSDALLGDRTNMLYSGTLIASGQAMGVVVATGIDTELGRISAMLEQVQAATTPLLRQIAGFGHWLALAIVVMSAATFAVGVLWHGHPADEMFMMAVALAASAIPEGLPAIMTITLALGMRRMAGRKAIVRHLPAVETLGSVTVICSDKTGTLTRNEMTVQRVITATHVFEVSRVGYAPDGGIHLGDAAVTGGERPDLVEIGRAAVLCNDARLRRQADGSWQVVGDPTEGALLAFAIKAGIDPEWEREIWPRTDAIPFESEHRLMATLHHDHVVGKGVLYVKGAPERILAMCDRQGGESDAPLHPEYWHRAASEAAAHGLRLLAIAARPAEESQHEVHFADLETGFTLLALVGIIDPPRAEAMAAVAACHSAGIRVKMITGDHVETARAIGEQLGIGRHKPALTGAEIEGMDDARLCEVVLDVDVYARASPEHKLRLVQALQAAGQVVAMTGDGVNDAPALKRADVGVAMGLKGTEAAKEAADVVLADDNFATIGSAVREGRGIYDNIRKFILFMLPTNGGEALVVIAAILFELALPLTPAQVLWINMVTSSTLGLALAFEHAERDVMRRPPRDARESLLSWFFAWRVLMVSVLIMAGSLGLFLWELDRGSSLETARTMAVSSVVGAEMYYLISSRYLYKTSLSLEGIFGNRYVLIAIAACAALQLAYTHAVPLQALFGSTDLSLDEWLRVAFAGALVFVVAEIEKTVIRGYKKLRRHVSGAGTGKVSHRPRKAEAQWKTPRSFLVATDFSADSGNAAGRAASLAAEHQGRLDLLHVVDLSSLKAVRELLRSHDEAEAKLVGAAQRQLEEARSDVAKTVPVPASARVAVGNVLEEILSAAEQANLLVLGARGLNPLRDLILGTTADRLLRMSIRPTLVVKRPAREGYRRVLVPVDFSPHSIAALKMAMLIAPKADVWLIHAFVAPFEGRLRLAGVPDEDLETYRVEARQQALIRLGNLMLDAGETQRRLFRVVEHGDAVRLILAKEEECEADLIVMGKHGLSIVEEMLLGSVTRHILADSKCDVLIVHEHAGVLDKTSRTGKPVA
;
A
#
# COMPACT_ATOMS: atom_id res chain seq x y z
N MET A 1 -44.88 0.44 -2.77
CA MET A 1 -45.73 0.73 -1.59
C MET A 1 -44.85 0.62 -0.38
N ALA A 2 -44.57 1.74 0.25
CA ALA A 2 -43.77 1.84 1.46
C ALA A 2 -44.63 1.42 2.65
N THR A 3 -44.27 0.35 3.33
CA THR A 3 -44.75 0.10 4.68
C THR A 3 -43.94 0.99 5.61
N THR A 4 -44.64 1.97 6.17
CA THR A 4 -44.23 2.81 7.29
C THR A 4 -43.45 1.99 8.32
N GLY A 5 -42.30 2.49 8.74
CA GLY A 5 -41.54 1.95 9.86
C GLY A 5 -42.39 1.99 11.11
N GLU A 6 -42.98 0.86 11.47
CA GLU A 6 -43.40 0.61 12.83
C GLU A 6 -42.12 0.42 13.65
N ALA A 7 -41.89 1.34 14.60
CA ALA A 7 -40.92 1.14 15.66
C ALA A 7 -41.19 -0.23 16.29
N PHE A 8 -40.17 -1.08 16.33
CA PHE A 8 -40.25 -2.38 17.01
C PHE A 8 -40.80 -2.15 18.44
N PRO A 9 -41.83 -2.88 18.87
CA PRO A 9 -42.32 -2.76 20.23
C PRO A 9 -41.19 -3.13 21.18
N ASN A 10 -40.86 -2.22 22.12
CA ASN A 10 -39.96 -2.47 23.25
C ASN A 10 -40.38 -3.77 23.94
N GLN A 11 -39.73 -4.89 23.61
CA GLN A 11 -39.71 -6.03 24.50
C GLN A 11 -38.95 -5.60 25.76
N PRO A 12 -39.43 -5.91 26.97
CA PRO A 12 -38.70 -5.59 28.18
C PRO A 12 -37.30 -6.23 28.07
N THR A 13 -36.28 -5.37 28.06
CA THR A 13 -34.88 -5.81 28.08
C THR A 13 -34.68 -6.61 29.35
N VAL A 14 -34.46 -7.91 29.22
CA VAL A 14 -34.09 -8.73 30.36
C VAL A 14 -32.68 -8.32 30.75
N ASP A 15 -32.53 -7.81 31.97
CA ASP A 15 -31.23 -7.45 32.54
C ASP A 15 -30.47 -8.71 32.93
N TRP A 16 -29.89 -9.37 31.91
CA TRP A 16 -29.13 -10.62 32.08
C TRP A 16 -27.95 -10.48 33.05
N HIS A 17 -27.37 -9.28 33.15
CA HIS A 17 -26.30 -8.94 34.08
C HIS A 17 -26.76 -8.92 35.55
N ALA A 18 -28.04 -8.68 35.82
CA ALA A 18 -28.58 -8.62 37.18
C ALA A 18 -29.03 -9.99 37.72
N SER A 19 -29.04 -11.02 36.89
CA SER A 19 -29.45 -12.38 37.26
C SER A 19 -28.24 -13.27 37.57
N ASP A 20 -28.45 -14.27 38.44
CA ASP A 20 -27.44 -15.29 38.69
C ASP A 20 -27.20 -16.15 37.43
N ALA A 21 -26.00 -16.69 37.28
CA ALA A 21 -25.63 -17.44 36.08
C ALA A 21 -26.48 -18.70 35.88
N ASP A 22 -26.82 -19.40 36.98
CA ASP A 22 -27.64 -20.62 36.92
C ASP A 22 -29.09 -20.30 36.51
N ASP A 23 -29.65 -19.20 37.01
CA ASP A 23 -30.99 -18.72 36.65
C ASP A 23 -31.08 -18.36 35.15
N VAL A 24 -30.01 -17.76 34.60
CA VAL A 24 -29.95 -17.41 33.17
C VAL A 24 -29.93 -18.68 32.30
N VAL A 25 -29.15 -19.69 32.69
CA VAL A 25 -29.09 -20.98 32.00
C VAL A 25 -30.45 -21.69 32.02
N GLU A 26 -31.12 -21.71 33.18
CA GLU A 26 -32.45 -22.31 33.33
C GLU A 26 -33.49 -21.57 32.49
N ARG A 27 -33.48 -20.23 32.53
CA ARG A 27 -34.40 -19.38 31.77
C ARG A 27 -34.24 -19.55 30.26
N LEU A 28 -33.01 -19.72 29.78
CA LEU A 28 -32.69 -20.03 28.39
C LEU A 28 -32.87 -21.52 28.03
N ARG A 29 -33.25 -22.36 29.00
CA ARG A 29 -33.43 -23.81 28.88
C ARG A 29 -32.21 -24.48 28.23
N SER A 30 -31.02 -24.15 28.74
CA SER A 30 -29.74 -24.72 28.31
C SER A 30 -29.16 -25.65 29.38
N ASP A 31 -28.12 -26.41 29.02
CA ASP A 31 -27.40 -27.33 29.92
C ASP A 31 -25.92 -26.99 29.87
N LEU A 32 -25.28 -26.79 31.03
CA LEU A 32 -23.89 -26.36 31.11
C LEU A 32 -22.88 -27.41 30.66
N HIS A 33 -23.21 -28.69 30.81
CA HIS A 33 -22.31 -29.80 30.50
C HIS A 33 -22.60 -30.39 29.12
N ARG A 34 -23.88 -30.47 28.74
CA ARG A 34 -24.31 -31.04 27.44
C ARG A 34 -24.54 -29.99 26.37
N GLY A 35 -24.83 -28.73 26.73
CA GLY A 35 -25.21 -27.70 25.77
C GLY A 35 -26.55 -27.97 25.06
N LEU A 36 -26.80 -27.29 23.95
CA LEU A 36 -28.05 -27.42 23.19
C LEU A 36 -28.05 -28.65 22.27
N MET A 37 -29.21 -29.31 22.16
CA MET A 37 -29.43 -30.40 21.20
C MET A 37 -29.60 -29.87 19.76
N PRO A 38 -29.17 -30.60 18.71
CA PRO A 38 -29.24 -30.14 17.32
C PRO A 38 -30.65 -29.76 16.82
N ALA A 39 -31.69 -30.40 17.35
CA ALA A 39 -33.07 -30.08 17.01
C ALA A 39 -33.49 -28.70 17.54
N GLU A 40 -33.02 -28.33 18.73
CA GLU A 40 -33.31 -27.05 19.37
C GLU A 40 -32.59 -25.89 18.68
N VAL A 41 -31.33 -26.10 18.31
CA VAL A 41 -30.54 -25.13 17.51
C VAL A 41 -31.27 -24.77 16.21
N ARG A 42 -31.76 -25.77 15.46
CA ARG A 42 -32.52 -25.54 14.21
C ARG A 42 -33.81 -24.75 14.44
N ARG A 43 -34.48 -24.94 15.58
CA ARG A 43 -35.68 -24.18 15.94
C ARG A 43 -35.34 -22.73 16.25
N ARG A 44 -34.30 -22.49 17.07
CA ARG A 44 -33.87 -21.15 17.46
C ARG A 44 -33.32 -20.35 16.29
N LEU A 45 -32.59 -20.96 15.35
CA LEU A 45 -32.12 -20.30 14.13
C LEU A 45 -33.28 -19.78 13.26
N LYS A 46 -34.42 -20.47 13.23
CA LYS A 46 -35.62 -19.99 12.52
C LYS A 46 -36.30 -18.83 13.25
N GLN A 47 -36.20 -18.78 14.58
CA GLN A 47 -36.86 -17.79 15.42
C GLN A 47 -36.06 -16.49 15.53
N TYR A 48 -34.77 -16.59 15.89
CA TYR A 48 -33.90 -15.44 16.13
C TYR A 48 -33.10 -15.03 14.89
N GLY A 49 -33.13 -15.84 13.83
CA GLY A 49 -32.29 -15.65 12.66
C GLY A 49 -30.84 -16.04 12.91
N ARG A 50 -29.96 -15.69 11.98
CA ARG A 50 -28.52 -15.88 12.11
C ARG A 50 -27.90 -14.75 12.92
N ASN A 51 -26.85 -15.05 13.68
CA ASN A 51 -26.06 -14.08 14.42
C ASN A 51 -25.19 -13.24 13.47
N ARG A 52 -25.82 -12.28 12.79
CA ARG A 52 -25.17 -11.32 11.89
C ARG A 52 -25.91 -10.00 11.91
N LEU A 53 -25.18 -8.90 11.74
CA LEU A 53 -25.78 -7.59 11.53
C LEU A 53 -26.47 -7.55 10.15
N PRO A 54 -27.61 -6.85 10.01
CA PRO A 54 -28.21 -6.64 8.71
C PRO A 54 -27.22 -5.90 7.81
N SER A 55 -26.92 -6.42 6.62
CA SER A 55 -26.19 -5.65 5.61
C SER A 55 -27.06 -4.46 5.19
N PRO A 56 -26.46 -3.27 4.92
CA PRO A 56 -27.23 -2.15 4.39
C PRO A 56 -27.96 -2.60 3.12
N PRO A 57 -29.21 -2.16 2.92
CA PRO A 57 -29.99 -2.57 1.76
C PRO A 57 -29.22 -2.19 0.49
N GLY A 58 -28.87 -3.20 -0.30
CA GLY A 58 -28.25 -2.98 -1.61
C GLY A 58 -29.14 -2.08 -2.45
N ARG A 59 -28.53 -1.24 -3.29
CA ARG A 59 -29.32 -0.36 -4.17
C ARG A 59 -30.19 -1.25 -5.07
N PRO A 60 -31.52 -1.03 -5.09
CA PRO A 60 -32.40 -1.86 -5.89
C PRO A 60 -32.04 -1.72 -7.37
N ALA A 61 -32.21 -2.81 -8.12
CA ALA A 61 -31.77 -2.90 -9.52
C ALA A 61 -32.27 -1.73 -10.39
N TRP A 62 -33.50 -1.28 -10.18
CA TRP A 62 -34.07 -0.14 -10.92
C TRP A 62 -33.35 1.18 -10.62
N LEU A 63 -32.91 1.41 -9.38
CA LEU A 63 -32.20 2.62 -9.00
C LEU A 63 -30.78 2.61 -9.57
N ARG A 64 -30.11 1.45 -9.53
CA ARG A 64 -28.81 1.27 -10.20
C ARG A 64 -28.92 1.56 -11.69
N PHE A 65 -29.97 1.08 -12.35
CA PHE A 65 -30.23 1.37 -13.76
C PHE A 65 -30.45 2.87 -14.02
N ILE A 66 -31.25 3.57 -13.22
CA ILE A 66 -31.46 5.03 -13.38
C ILE A 66 -30.16 5.82 -13.15
N LEU A 67 -29.34 5.40 -12.19
CA LEU A 67 -28.05 6.05 -11.91
C LEU A 67 -27.06 5.91 -13.06
N GLN A 68 -27.23 4.95 -13.99
CA GLN A 68 -26.42 4.89 -15.21
C GLN A 68 -26.60 6.16 -16.06
N PHE A 69 -27.76 6.83 -15.99
CA PHE A 69 -28.01 8.10 -16.70
C PHE A 69 -27.39 9.31 -15.98
N HIS A 70 -26.90 9.16 -14.75
CA HIS A 70 -26.25 10.23 -13.99
C HIS A 70 -24.78 10.37 -14.38
N ASN A 71 -24.54 10.65 -15.66
CA ASN A 71 -23.21 10.83 -16.23
C ASN A 71 -23.22 12.10 -17.11
N VAL A 72 -22.19 12.94 -16.98
CA VAL A 72 -22.04 14.19 -17.73
C VAL A 72 -22.19 13.97 -19.24
N LEU A 73 -21.64 12.89 -19.78
CA LEU A 73 -21.73 12.61 -21.20
C LEU A 73 -23.14 12.22 -21.65
N ILE A 74 -23.86 11.43 -20.85
CA ILE A 74 -25.26 11.09 -21.13
C ILE A 74 -26.10 12.37 -21.10
N TYR A 75 -25.83 13.30 -20.18
CA TYR A 75 -26.49 14.61 -20.20
C TYR A 75 -26.20 15.40 -21.47
N VAL A 76 -24.95 15.45 -21.93
CA VAL A 76 -24.59 16.11 -23.19
C VAL A 76 -25.29 15.45 -24.39
N MET A 77 -25.36 14.11 -24.43
CA MET A 77 -26.04 13.36 -25.49
C MET A 77 -27.55 13.54 -25.46
N LEU A 78 -28.16 13.63 -24.27
CA LEU A 78 -29.58 13.94 -24.11
C LEU A 78 -29.88 15.38 -24.57
N VAL A 79 -28.98 16.33 -24.31
CA VAL A 79 -29.09 17.70 -24.83
C VAL A 79 -28.93 17.73 -26.35
N ALA A 80 -27.99 16.98 -26.92
CA ALA A 80 -27.81 16.86 -28.36
C ALA A 80 -29.04 16.24 -29.04
N ALA A 81 -29.57 15.14 -28.49
CA ALA A 81 -30.80 14.51 -28.95
C ALA A 81 -32.01 15.44 -28.86
N ALA A 82 -32.12 16.24 -27.79
CA ALA A 82 -33.17 17.25 -27.68
C ALA A 82 -33.01 18.35 -28.76
N THR A 83 -31.78 18.74 -29.06
CA THR A 83 -31.48 19.76 -30.08
C THR A 83 -31.80 19.24 -31.50
N THR A 84 -31.40 18.02 -31.85
CA THR A 84 -31.75 17.39 -33.14
C THR A 84 -33.26 17.17 -33.27
N ALA A 85 -33.95 16.85 -32.18
CA ALA A 85 -35.41 16.71 -32.17
C ALA A 85 -36.11 18.04 -32.48
N LEU A 86 -35.61 19.14 -31.91
CA LEU A 86 -36.11 20.50 -32.18
C LEU A 86 -35.86 20.94 -33.64
N LEU A 87 -34.80 20.44 -34.26
CA LEU A 87 -34.46 20.66 -35.67
C LEU A 87 -35.29 19.78 -36.63
N GLY A 88 -36.09 18.84 -36.11
CA GLY A 88 -36.93 17.94 -36.90
C GLY A 88 -36.22 16.67 -37.40
N ASP A 89 -34.98 16.41 -36.96
CA ASP A 89 -34.23 15.21 -37.33
C ASP A 89 -34.54 14.04 -36.40
N TRP A 90 -35.67 13.37 -36.68
CA TRP A 90 -36.19 12.28 -35.85
C TRP A 90 -35.34 11.01 -35.91
N VAL A 91 -34.59 10.80 -37.00
CA VAL A 91 -33.71 9.62 -37.16
C VAL A 91 -32.50 9.78 -36.25
N ASP A 92 -31.77 10.89 -36.36
CA ASP A 92 -30.59 11.16 -35.53
C ASP A 92 -30.95 11.22 -34.04
N THR A 93 -32.09 11.82 -33.71
CA THR A 93 -32.64 11.82 -32.35
C THR A 93 -32.87 10.40 -31.82
N GLY A 94 -33.52 9.54 -32.62
CA GLY A 94 -33.80 8.17 -32.25
C GLY A 94 -32.52 7.35 -32.03
N VAL A 95 -31.51 7.56 -32.87
CA VAL A 95 -30.22 6.87 -32.77
C VAL A 95 -29.46 7.29 -31.51
N LEU A 96 -29.40 8.58 -31.20
CA LEU A 96 -28.77 9.10 -29.97
C LEU A 96 -29.44 8.51 -28.71
N LEU A 97 -30.78 8.52 -28.65
CA LEU A 97 -31.52 7.98 -27.51
C LEU A 97 -31.35 6.45 -27.38
N ALA A 98 -31.40 5.71 -28.48
CA ALA A 98 -31.19 4.27 -28.48
C ALA A 98 -29.78 3.92 -27.99
N ALA A 99 -28.76 4.64 -28.44
CA ALA A 99 -27.39 4.38 -28.07
C ALA A 99 -27.10 4.73 -26.60
N VAL A 100 -27.68 5.82 -26.07
CA VAL A 100 -27.69 6.12 -24.62
C VAL A 100 -28.34 4.98 -23.83
N PHE A 101 -29.47 4.47 -24.30
CA PHE A 101 -30.19 3.38 -23.63
C PHE A 101 -29.41 2.06 -23.62
N VAL A 102 -28.80 1.69 -24.75
CA VAL A 102 -27.94 0.49 -24.84
C VAL A 102 -26.72 0.64 -23.92
N ASN A 103 -26.08 1.81 -23.89
CA ASN A 103 -24.97 2.07 -23.00
C ASN A 103 -25.36 1.92 -21.52
N ALA A 104 -26.54 2.44 -21.13
CA ALA A 104 -27.07 2.26 -19.78
C ALA A 104 -27.34 0.78 -19.42
N ILE A 105 -27.84 -0.03 -20.36
CA ILE A 105 -28.01 -1.49 -20.17
C ILE A 105 -26.65 -2.17 -19.98
N ILE A 106 -25.68 -1.88 -20.83
CA ILE A 106 -24.34 -2.46 -20.75
C ILE A 106 -23.69 -2.07 -19.41
N GLY A 107 -23.75 -0.79 -19.03
CA GLY A 107 -23.26 -0.29 -17.75
C GLY A 107 -23.91 -0.98 -16.56
N PHE A 108 -25.24 -1.15 -16.58
CA PHE A 108 -25.99 -1.88 -15.55
C PHE A 108 -25.56 -3.35 -15.43
N ILE A 109 -25.35 -4.04 -16.56
CA ILE A 109 -24.88 -5.43 -16.56
C ILE A 109 -23.43 -5.51 -16.05
N GLN A 110 -22.55 -4.59 -16.45
CA GLN A 110 -21.16 -4.54 -16.02
C GLN A 110 -21.05 -4.27 -14.52
N GLU A 111 -21.80 -3.30 -14.01
CA GLU A 111 -21.90 -2.99 -12.59
C GLU A 111 -22.44 -4.19 -11.80
N GLY A 112 -23.51 -4.84 -12.29
CA GLY A 112 -24.09 -6.02 -11.65
C GLY A 112 -23.12 -7.20 -11.56
N LYS A 113 -22.34 -7.46 -12.61
CA LYS A 113 -21.29 -8.50 -12.58
C LYS A 113 -20.17 -8.17 -11.61
N ALA A 114 -19.78 -6.88 -11.52
CA ALA A 114 -18.77 -6.43 -10.58
C ALA A 114 -19.26 -6.61 -9.13
N GLU A 115 -20.49 -6.23 -8.84
CA GLU A 115 -21.12 -6.37 -7.52
C GLU A 115 -21.26 -7.85 -7.10
N GLN A 116 -21.76 -8.72 -7.98
CA GLN A 116 -21.83 -10.17 -7.71
C GLN A 116 -20.46 -10.78 -7.39
N ALA A 117 -19.42 -10.35 -8.10
CA ALA A 117 -18.06 -10.81 -7.83
C ALA A 117 -17.53 -10.31 -6.49
N MET A 118 -17.94 -9.12 -6.02
CA MET A 118 -17.64 -8.62 -4.68
C MET A 118 -18.36 -9.41 -3.59
N ASP A 119 -19.66 -9.67 -3.78
CA ASP A 119 -20.49 -10.33 -2.78
C ASP A 119 -20.04 -11.77 -2.52
N ALA A 120 -19.60 -12.48 -3.56
CA ALA A 120 -19.06 -13.84 -3.43
C ALA A 120 -17.80 -13.92 -2.54
N ILE A 121 -17.04 -12.83 -2.41
CA ILE A 121 -15.82 -12.77 -1.59
C ILE A 121 -16.15 -12.46 -0.12
N ARG A 122 -17.17 -11.62 0.13
CA ARG A 122 -17.57 -11.22 1.49
C ARG A 122 -17.99 -12.41 2.37
N GLY A 123 -18.52 -13.48 1.79
CA GLY A 123 -18.93 -14.69 2.51
C GLY A 123 -17.80 -15.63 2.94
N MET A 124 -16.52 -15.33 2.63
CA MET A 124 -15.38 -16.23 2.89
C MET A 124 -14.70 -16.04 4.26
N LEU A 125 -15.16 -15.09 5.08
CA LEU A 125 -14.56 -14.71 6.37
C LEU A 125 -15.55 -14.87 7.52
N SER A 126 -16.21 -16.02 7.62
CA SER A 126 -17.08 -16.30 8.78
C SER A 126 -16.23 -16.39 10.05
N LEU A 127 -16.60 -15.59 11.05
CA LEU A 127 -16.08 -15.72 12.41
C LEU A 127 -16.42 -17.14 12.91
N ARG A 128 -15.47 -17.84 13.54
CA ARG A 128 -15.70 -19.14 14.19
C ARG A 128 -15.61 -19.04 15.69
N THR A 129 -16.31 -19.95 16.37
CA THR A 129 -16.29 -20.04 17.83
C THR A 129 -16.41 -21.48 18.28
N THR A 130 -15.89 -21.76 19.47
CA THR A 130 -16.08 -23.06 20.13
C THR A 130 -17.35 -23.04 20.96
N VAL A 131 -18.21 -24.04 20.77
CA VAL A 131 -19.42 -24.26 21.56
C VAL A 131 -19.44 -25.65 22.17
N ILE A 132 -20.23 -25.81 23.24
CA ILE A 132 -20.62 -27.13 23.76
C ILE A 132 -22.02 -27.44 23.20
N ARG A 133 -22.14 -28.53 22.44
CA ARG A 133 -23.41 -29.06 21.92
C ARG A 133 -23.37 -30.58 21.98
N ASP A 134 -24.46 -31.21 22.40
CA ASP A 134 -24.57 -32.67 22.59
C ASP A 134 -23.42 -33.30 23.42
N ALA A 135 -22.97 -32.59 24.47
CA ALA A 135 -21.84 -32.95 25.34
C ALA A 135 -20.46 -33.00 24.67
N GLU A 136 -20.33 -32.48 23.45
CA GLU A 136 -19.06 -32.35 22.75
C GLU A 136 -18.67 -30.88 22.57
N ARG A 137 -17.37 -30.60 22.70
CA ARG A 137 -16.79 -29.31 22.29
C ARG A 137 -16.57 -29.34 20.80
N MET A 138 -17.24 -28.44 20.08
CA MET A 138 -17.14 -28.35 18.63
C MET A 138 -17.00 -26.90 18.17
N GLU A 139 -16.24 -26.71 17.10
CA GLU A 139 -16.09 -25.41 16.44
C GLU A 139 -17.21 -25.21 15.41
N ILE A 140 -17.89 -24.07 15.46
CA ILE A 140 -18.97 -23.70 14.54
C ILE A 140 -18.76 -22.30 13.97
N ASP A 141 -19.43 -21.98 12.86
CA ASP A 141 -19.53 -20.60 12.39
C ASP A 141 -20.36 -19.79 13.39
N ALA A 142 -19.86 -18.63 13.79
CA ALA A 142 -20.50 -17.73 14.75
C ALA A 142 -21.86 -17.22 14.26
N GLU A 143 -22.11 -17.20 12.94
CA GLU A 143 -23.43 -16.91 12.36
C GLU A 143 -24.51 -17.92 12.77
N ASP A 144 -24.10 -19.15 13.10
CA ASP A 144 -25.00 -20.24 13.49
C ASP A 144 -25.16 -20.35 15.02
N LEU A 145 -24.66 -19.37 15.78
CA LEU A 145 -24.97 -19.20 17.19
C LEU A 145 -26.42 -18.78 17.38
N VAL A 146 -27.02 -19.29 18.45
CA VAL A 146 -28.36 -18.91 18.90
C VAL A 146 -28.34 -18.59 20.39
N PRO A 147 -29.29 -17.77 20.89
CA PRO A 147 -29.47 -17.59 22.33
C PRO A 147 -29.58 -18.93 23.04
N GLY A 148 -28.83 -19.11 24.12
CA GLY A 148 -28.70 -20.33 24.93
C GLY A 148 -27.55 -21.27 24.58
N ASP A 149 -26.81 -21.05 23.49
CA ASP A 149 -25.57 -21.81 23.26
C ASP A 149 -24.55 -21.55 24.38
N ILE A 150 -23.77 -22.57 24.76
CA ILE A 150 -22.65 -22.42 25.69
C ILE A 150 -21.38 -22.23 24.87
N VAL A 151 -20.76 -21.07 25.00
CA VAL A 151 -19.55 -20.66 24.27
C VAL A 151 -18.35 -20.75 25.20
N VAL A 152 -17.25 -21.30 24.70
CA VAL A 152 -15.96 -21.36 25.39
C VAL A 152 -15.00 -20.39 24.71
N LEU A 153 -14.41 -19.49 25.48
CA LEU A 153 -13.48 -18.47 24.99
C LEU A 153 -12.15 -18.55 25.72
N VAL A 154 -11.08 -18.29 24.99
CA VAL A 154 -9.71 -18.16 25.52
C VAL A 154 -9.11 -16.82 25.13
N SER A 155 -7.96 -16.49 25.72
CA SER A 155 -7.18 -15.31 25.36
C SER A 155 -6.99 -15.17 23.85
N GLY A 156 -7.39 -14.02 23.31
CA GLY A 156 -7.33 -13.67 21.89
C GLY A 156 -8.57 -13.98 21.07
N ASP A 157 -9.56 -14.67 21.65
CA ASP A 157 -10.85 -14.84 21.00
C ASP A 157 -11.62 -13.53 20.96
N LYS A 158 -12.32 -13.33 19.84
CA LYS A 158 -13.33 -12.28 19.71
C LYS A 158 -14.65 -12.84 20.21
N VAL A 159 -15.30 -12.10 21.10
CA VAL A 159 -16.58 -12.52 21.66
C VAL A 159 -17.62 -12.51 20.53
N PRO A 160 -18.25 -13.65 20.20
CA PRO A 160 -19.02 -13.80 18.96
C PRO A 160 -20.47 -13.28 19.07
N ALA A 161 -20.99 -13.12 20.28
CA ALA A 161 -22.35 -12.73 20.62
C ALA A 161 -22.34 -12.14 22.03
N ASP A 162 -23.43 -11.53 22.51
CA ASP A 162 -23.45 -11.10 23.92
C ASP A 162 -23.64 -12.33 24.82
N LEU A 163 -22.73 -12.50 25.77
CA LEU A 163 -22.66 -13.67 26.66
C LEU A 163 -22.81 -13.26 28.12
N ARG A 164 -23.54 -14.07 28.88
CA ARG A 164 -23.50 -14.07 30.34
C ARG A 164 -22.45 -15.07 30.82
N LEU A 165 -21.48 -14.63 31.61
CA LEU A 165 -20.43 -15.51 32.14
C LEU A 165 -20.99 -16.54 33.11
N VAL A 166 -20.53 -17.79 32.99
CA VAL A 166 -20.89 -18.88 33.91
C VAL A 166 -19.65 -19.47 34.59
N ALA A 167 -18.49 -19.46 33.90
CA ALA A 167 -17.21 -19.80 34.52
C ALA A 167 -16.11 -18.90 33.94
N GLY A 168 -15.09 -18.59 34.73
CA GLY A 168 -13.92 -17.84 34.27
C GLY A 168 -12.77 -17.93 35.24
N LYS A 169 -11.53 -17.89 34.72
CA LYS A 169 -10.31 -17.85 35.54
C LYS A 169 -9.32 -16.85 34.95
N GLY A 170 -8.95 -15.84 35.76
CA GLY A 170 -8.03 -14.77 35.36
C GLY A 170 -8.49 -13.98 34.13
N LEU A 171 -9.81 -13.83 33.97
CA LEU A 171 -10.42 -13.30 32.76
C LEU A 171 -10.34 -11.78 32.71
N ARG A 172 -9.75 -11.26 31.64
CA ARG A 172 -9.76 -9.83 31.30
C ARG A 172 -10.24 -9.64 29.87
N ALA A 173 -11.12 -8.68 29.66
CA ALA A 173 -11.66 -8.34 28.34
C ALA A 173 -11.30 -6.91 27.97
N ASN A 174 -11.01 -6.67 26.69
CA ASN A 174 -10.88 -5.34 26.13
C ASN A 174 -12.23 -4.92 25.52
N GLU A 175 -12.85 -3.92 26.13
CA GLU A 175 -14.18 -3.43 25.76
C GLU A 175 -14.15 -2.04 25.11
N ALA A 176 -12.97 -1.58 24.68
CA ALA A 176 -12.75 -0.25 24.11
C ALA A 176 -13.68 0.09 22.94
N ILE A 177 -14.12 -0.91 22.17
CA ILE A 177 -15.05 -0.71 21.06
C ILE A 177 -16.44 -0.23 21.50
N LEU A 178 -16.82 -0.48 22.75
CA LEU A 178 -18.12 -0.11 23.33
C LEU A 178 -17.99 1.01 24.37
N THR A 179 -16.92 1.01 25.17
CA THR A 179 -16.73 1.95 26.27
C THR A 179 -15.81 3.11 25.93
N GLY A 180 -14.97 2.99 24.89
CA GLY A 180 -13.92 3.95 24.54
C GLY A 180 -12.68 3.87 25.45
N GLU A 181 -12.72 3.08 26.52
CA GLU A 181 -11.61 2.91 27.46
C GLU A 181 -10.66 1.81 26.97
N SER A 182 -9.37 2.13 26.86
CA SER A 182 -8.38 1.20 26.31
C SER A 182 -7.82 0.21 27.34
N GLU A 183 -8.13 0.39 28.63
CA GLU A 183 -7.73 -0.52 29.69
C GLU A 183 -8.58 -1.80 29.66
N THR A 184 -7.95 -2.94 29.94
CA THR A 184 -8.66 -4.22 30.00
C THR A 184 -9.43 -4.33 31.32
N VAL A 185 -10.71 -4.70 31.23
CA VAL A 185 -11.62 -4.85 32.38
C VAL A 185 -11.54 -6.28 32.91
N GLU A 186 -11.39 -6.43 34.23
CA GLU A 186 -11.49 -7.73 34.89
C GLU A 186 -12.93 -8.21 34.96
N LYS A 187 -13.15 -9.49 34.64
CA LYS A 187 -14.49 -10.06 34.52
C LYS A 187 -14.77 -11.08 35.62
N THR A 188 -15.99 -11.03 36.16
CA THR A 188 -16.44 -11.85 37.31
C THR A 188 -17.76 -12.55 37.01
N ILE A 189 -18.14 -13.57 37.78
CA ILE A 189 -19.39 -14.33 37.52
C ILE A 189 -20.60 -13.75 38.28
N ALA A 190 -20.35 -13.01 39.37
CA ALA A 190 -21.40 -12.50 40.26
C ALA A 190 -22.38 -11.57 39.55
N PRO A 191 -23.68 -11.56 39.93
CA PRO A 191 -24.65 -10.58 39.42
C PRO A 191 -24.24 -9.16 39.80
N VAL A 192 -24.54 -8.20 38.92
CA VAL A 192 -24.28 -6.76 39.10
C VAL A 192 -25.61 -5.97 39.10
N PRO A 193 -25.67 -4.77 39.68
CA PRO A 193 -26.93 -4.00 39.76
C PRO A 193 -27.62 -3.80 38.42
N SER A 194 -28.95 -3.78 38.40
CA SER A 194 -29.73 -3.63 37.16
C SER A 194 -29.43 -2.31 36.43
N ASP A 195 -29.08 -1.26 37.16
CA ASP A 195 -28.72 0.06 36.66
C ASP A 195 -27.23 0.23 36.32
N ALA A 196 -26.43 -0.84 36.39
CA ALA A 196 -25.01 -0.80 36.02
C ALA A 196 -24.79 -0.34 34.57
N LEU A 197 -23.86 0.60 34.38
CA LEU A 197 -23.41 1.06 33.07
C LEU A 197 -22.71 -0.08 32.33
N LEU A 198 -22.60 0.04 31.01
CA LEU A 198 -22.08 -1.02 30.15
C LEU A 198 -20.66 -1.50 30.58
N GLY A 199 -19.77 -0.59 30.94
CA GLY A 199 -18.43 -0.92 31.43
C GLY A 199 -18.40 -1.56 32.82
N ASP A 200 -19.41 -1.31 33.65
CA ASP A 200 -19.52 -1.86 35.01
C ASP A 200 -20.14 -3.27 35.03
N ARG A 201 -20.63 -3.75 33.89
CA ARG A 201 -21.21 -5.10 33.75
C ARG A 201 -20.10 -6.14 33.60
N THR A 202 -19.34 -6.33 34.68
CA THR A 202 -18.18 -7.24 34.75
C THR A 202 -18.52 -8.71 34.53
N ASN A 203 -19.80 -9.08 34.53
CA ASN A 203 -20.27 -10.44 34.32
C ASN A 203 -20.83 -10.74 32.93
N MET A 204 -20.71 -9.77 32.04
CA MET A 204 -21.06 -9.86 30.64
C MET A 204 -19.79 -9.83 29.78
N LEU A 205 -19.88 -10.49 28.63
CA LEU A 205 -18.98 -10.32 27.50
C LEU A 205 -19.79 -9.88 26.30
N TYR A 206 -19.32 -8.88 25.56
CA TYR A 206 -20.11 -8.27 24.49
C TYR A 206 -19.60 -8.63 23.10
N SER A 207 -20.52 -8.85 22.17
CA SER A 207 -20.21 -9.13 20.78
C SER A 207 -19.23 -8.10 20.23
N GLY A 208 -18.14 -8.59 19.65
CA GLY A 208 -17.10 -7.76 19.06
C GLY A 208 -15.98 -7.33 19.98
N THR A 209 -16.11 -7.51 21.30
CA THR A 209 -15.02 -7.29 22.26
C THR A 209 -13.99 -8.42 22.21
N LEU A 210 -12.82 -8.20 22.81
CA LEU A 210 -11.71 -9.15 22.76
C LEU A 210 -11.37 -9.70 24.14
N ILE A 211 -11.11 -11.00 24.26
CA ILE A 211 -10.52 -11.55 25.47
C ILE A 211 -9.02 -11.24 25.49
N ALA A 212 -8.60 -10.40 26.44
CA ALA A 212 -7.20 -9.98 26.57
C ALA A 212 -6.35 -11.03 27.29
N SER A 213 -6.90 -11.69 28.30
CA SER A 213 -6.24 -12.79 29.03
C SER A 213 -7.25 -13.69 29.73
N GLY A 214 -6.84 -14.92 30.04
CA GLY A 214 -7.65 -15.89 30.78
C GLY A 214 -8.52 -16.78 29.89
N GLN A 215 -9.44 -17.48 30.53
CA GLN A 215 -10.41 -18.37 29.87
C GLN A 215 -11.80 -18.17 30.48
N ALA A 216 -12.83 -18.32 29.64
CA ALA A 216 -14.22 -18.09 29.98
C ALA A 216 -15.14 -19.16 29.39
N MET A 217 -16.24 -19.40 30.09
CA MET A 217 -17.41 -20.09 29.56
C MET A 217 -18.63 -19.21 29.82
N GLY A 218 -19.41 -18.97 28.77
CA GLY A 218 -20.58 -18.10 28.85
C GLY A 218 -21.76 -18.62 28.03
N VAL A 219 -22.98 -18.29 28.46
CA VAL A 219 -24.21 -18.61 27.75
C VAL A 219 -24.61 -17.42 26.87
N VAL A 220 -24.94 -17.68 25.60
CA VAL A 220 -25.38 -16.63 24.66
C VAL A 220 -26.73 -16.06 25.11
N VAL A 221 -26.80 -14.76 25.32
CA VAL A 221 -28.04 -14.07 25.72
C VAL A 221 -28.65 -13.24 24.58
N ALA A 222 -27.83 -12.71 23.67
CA ALA A 222 -28.29 -11.95 22.51
C ALA A 222 -27.38 -12.18 21.29
N THR A 223 -27.97 -12.09 20.09
CA THR A 223 -27.31 -12.36 18.80
C THR A 223 -27.72 -11.31 17.76
N GLY A 224 -26.86 -11.05 16.77
CA GLY A 224 -27.16 -10.16 15.65
C GLY A 224 -27.48 -8.73 16.09
N ILE A 225 -28.59 -8.17 15.60
CA ILE A 225 -29.03 -6.79 15.88
C ILE A 225 -29.36 -6.56 17.36
N ASP A 226 -29.67 -7.62 18.11
CA ASP A 226 -30.07 -7.53 19.52
C ASP A 226 -28.88 -7.37 20.47
N THR A 227 -27.64 -7.54 19.98
CA THR A 227 -26.41 -7.30 20.73
C THR A 227 -26.16 -5.81 20.97
N GLU A 228 -25.37 -5.45 21.98
CA GLU A 228 -25.03 -4.03 22.24
C GLU A 228 -24.30 -3.40 21.05
N LEU A 229 -23.36 -4.12 20.44
CA LEU A 229 -22.69 -3.66 19.21
C LEU A 229 -23.67 -3.55 18.03
N GLY A 230 -24.65 -4.45 17.93
CA GLY A 230 -25.67 -4.40 16.89
C GLY A 230 -26.61 -3.22 17.01
N ARG A 231 -26.99 -2.86 18.25
CA ARG A 231 -27.76 -1.65 18.54
C ARG A 231 -26.99 -0.39 18.18
N ILE A 232 -25.71 -0.30 18.56
CA ILE A 232 -24.83 0.83 18.19
C ILE A 232 -24.64 0.91 16.68
N SER A 233 -24.43 -0.23 16.00
CA SER A 233 -24.25 -0.26 14.55
C SER A 233 -25.49 0.23 13.80
N ALA A 234 -26.68 -0.13 14.26
CA ALA A 234 -27.94 0.40 13.71
C ALA A 234 -28.06 1.93 13.90
N MET A 235 -27.41 2.50 14.91
CA MET A 235 -27.37 3.96 15.13
C MET A 235 -26.30 4.67 14.27
N LEU A 236 -25.27 3.97 13.79
CA LEU A 236 -24.09 4.54 13.11
C LEU A 236 -24.09 4.43 11.58
N GLU A 237 -25.19 3.99 10.94
CA GLU A 237 -25.31 3.69 9.50
C GLU A 237 -25.01 4.84 8.49
N GLN A 238 -24.42 5.97 8.91
CA GLN A 238 -24.19 7.16 8.07
C GLN A 238 -22.71 7.51 7.76
N VAL A 239 -21.71 6.72 8.17
CA VAL A 239 -20.29 7.07 7.92
C VAL A 239 -19.79 6.58 6.55
N GLN A 240 -19.39 7.51 5.67
CA GLN A 240 -18.87 7.20 4.33
C GLN A 240 -17.45 6.59 4.35
N ALA A 241 -17.22 5.62 3.47
CA ALA A 241 -15.94 4.91 3.31
C ALA A 241 -14.82 5.76 2.65
N ALA A 242 -13.57 5.53 3.06
CA ALA A 242 -12.39 6.20 2.50
C ALA A 242 -11.99 5.65 1.10
N THR A 243 -11.52 6.53 0.22
CA THR A 243 -11.09 6.21 -1.17
C THR A 243 -9.62 5.76 -1.27
N THR A 244 -9.28 4.88 -2.23
CA THR A 244 -7.90 4.37 -2.42
C THR A 244 -6.99 5.33 -3.21
N PRO A 245 -5.65 5.23 -3.08
CA PRO A 245 -4.69 6.03 -3.85
C PRO A 245 -4.86 5.90 -5.38
N LEU A 246 -4.99 4.68 -5.91
CA LEU A 246 -5.28 4.47 -7.35
C LEU A 246 -6.58 5.14 -7.78
N LEU A 247 -7.65 5.03 -6.99
CA LEU A 247 -8.92 5.70 -7.30
C LEU A 247 -8.78 7.22 -7.27
N ARG A 248 -7.96 7.78 -6.37
CA ARG A 248 -7.64 9.22 -6.35
C ARG A 248 -6.83 9.65 -7.57
N GLN A 249 -5.81 8.88 -7.96
CA GLN A 249 -5.01 9.16 -9.16
C GLN A 249 -5.89 9.14 -10.41
N ILE A 250 -6.83 8.20 -10.50
CA ILE A 250 -7.75 8.09 -11.64
C ILE A 250 -8.81 9.18 -11.62
N ALA A 251 -9.34 9.54 -10.45
CA ALA A 251 -10.23 10.69 -10.32
C ALA A 251 -9.52 11.98 -10.75
N GLY A 252 -8.29 12.21 -10.29
CA GLY A 252 -7.47 13.36 -10.71
C GLY A 252 -7.18 13.35 -12.21
N PHE A 253 -6.84 12.18 -12.76
CA PHE A 253 -6.67 12.00 -14.21
C PHE A 253 -7.97 12.32 -14.98
N GLY A 254 -9.12 11.83 -14.51
CA GLY A 254 -10.43 12.09 -15.12
C GLY A 254 -10.76 13.57 -15.15
N HIS A 255 -10.43 14.34 -14.11
CA HIS A 255 -10.62 15.79 -14.09
C HIS A 255 -9.71 16.50 -15.11
N TRP A 256 -8.43 16.12 -15.19
CA TRP A 256 -7.50 16.67 -16.18
C TRP A 256 -7.93 16.37 -17.62
N LEU A 257 -8.36 15.13 -17.87
CA LEU A 257 -8.86 14.72 -19.17
C LEU A 257 -10.14 15.47 -19.54
N ALA A 258 -11.11 15.57 -18.61
CA ALA A 258 -12.33 16.34 -18.82
C ALA A 258 -12.03 17.82 -19.14
N LEU A 259 -11.10 18.44 -18.42
CA LEU A 259 -10.65 19.80 -18.72
C LEU A 259 -10.05 19.92 -20.12
N ALA A 260 -9.18 18.98 -20.52
CA ALA A 260 -8.57 18.97 -21.85
C ALA A 260 -9.64 18.85 -22.96
N ILE A 261 -10.63 17.98 -22.76
CA ILE A 261 -11.74 17.78 -23.71
C ILE A 261 -12.56 19.06 -23.85
N VAL A 262 -12.95 19.68 -22.73
CA VAL A 262 -13.72 20.93 -22.74
C VAL A 262 -12.95 22.05 -23.43
N VAL A 263 -11.64 22.20 -23.14
CA VAL A 263 -10.79 23.20 -23.79
C VAL A 263 -10.67 22.95 -25.29
N MET A 264 -10.44 21.69 -25.71
CA MET A 264 -10.37 21.34 -27.13
C MET A 264 -11.69 21.56 -27.84
N SER A 265 -12.82 21.15 -27.28
CA SER A 265 -14.16 21.37 -27.83
C SER A 265 -14.52 22.85 -27.92
N ALA A 266 -14.18 23.65 -26.91
CA ALA A 266 -14.40 25.09 -26.96
C ALA A 266 -13.51 25.76 -28.02
N ALA A 267 -12.24 25.33 -28.14
CA ALA A 267 -11.32 25.85 -29.13
C ALA A 267 -11.76 25.52 -30.56
N THR A 268 -12.16 24.27 -30.84
CA THR A 268 -12.66 23.88 -32.17
C THR A 268 -13.99 24.56 -32.49
N PHE A 269 -14.90 24.68 -31.53
CA PHE A 269 -16.13 25.46 -31.67
C PHE A 269 -15.83 26.92 -32.06
N ALA A 270 -14.91 27.57 -31.32
CA ALA A 270 -14.53 28.95 -31.59
C ALA A 270 -13.88 29.11 -32.97
N VAL A 271 -13.01 28.18 -33.37
CA VAL A 271 -12.40 28.19 -34.72
C VAL A 271 -13.47 28.02 -35.79
N GLY A 272 -14.36 27.04 -35.68
CA GLY A 272 -15.40 26.84 -36.70
C GLY A 272 -16.38 28.00 -36.83
N VAL A 273 -16.82 28.60 -35.71
CA VAL A 273 -17.77 29.73 -35.73
C VAL A 273 -17.09 31.06 -36.07
N LEU A 274 -15.99 31.40 -35.40
CA LEU A 274 -15.38 32.73 -35.52
C LEU A 274 -14.44 32.85 -36.71
N TRP A 275 -13.73 31.77 -37.06
CA TRP A 275 -12.76 31.80 -38.15
C TRP A 275 -13.39 31.36 -39.47
N HIS A 276 -14.06 30.20 -39.48
CA HIS A 276 -14.62 29.62 -40.71
C HIS A 276 -16.06 30.08 -41.00
N GLY A 277 -16.76 30.67 -40.02
CA GLY A 277 -18.11 31.18 -40.20
C GLY A 277 -19.19 30.10 -40.27
N HIS A 278 -18.91 28.88 -39.77
CA HIS A 278 -19.91 27.83 -39.67
C HIS A 278 -21.05 28.21 -38.71
N PRO A 279 -22.28 27.74 -38.97
CA PRO A 279 -23.41 28.01 -38.09
C PRO A 279 -23.22 27.31 -36.73
N ALA A 280 -23.65 27.99 -35.67
CA ALA A 280 -23.32 27.62 -34.30
C ALA A 280 -23.93 26.27 -33.86
N ASP A 281 -25.07 25.89 -34.43
CA ASP A 281 -25.74 24.61 -34.21
C ASP A 281 -24.95 23.42 -34.80
N GLU A 282 -24.41 23.55 -36.02
CA GLU A 282 -23.52 22.54 -36.59
C GLU A 282 -22.25 22.38 -35.74
N MET A 283 -21.63 23.49 -35.35
CA MET A 283 -20.43 23.48 -34.51
C MET A 283 -20.70 22.92 -33.10
N PHE A 284 -21.90 23.13 -32.57
CA PHE A 284 -22.32 22.54 -31.30
C PHE A 284 -22.40 21.01 -31.41
N MET A 285 -23.01 20.49 -32.47
CA MET A 285 -23.07 19.04 -32.72
C MET A 285 -21.67 18.42 -32.90
N MET A 286 -20.75 19.14 -33.55
CA MET A 286 -19.35 18.73 -33.67
C MET A 286 -18.63 18.70 -32.32
N ALA A 287 -18.86 19.72 -31.46
CA ALA A 287 -18.29 19.76 -30.12
C ALA A 287 -18.80 18.61 -29.24
N VAL A 288 -20.07 18.20 -29.42
CA VAL A 288 -20.65 17.01 -28.78
C VAL A 288 -19.96 15.73 -29.27
N ALA A 289 -19.78 15.56 -30.59
CA ALA A 289 -19.08 14.39 -31.15
C ALA A 289 -17.64 14.28 -30.63
N LEU A 290 -16.93 15.41 -30.55
CA LEU A 290 -15.58 15.49 -29.97
C LEU A 290 -15.56 15.14 -28.48
N ALA A 291 -16.54 15.63 -27.70
CA ALA A 291 -16.64 15.28 -26.29
C ALA A 291 -16.94 13.80 -26.08
N ALA A 292 -17.87 13.23 -26.86
CA ALA A 292 -18.23 11.82 -26.80
C ALA A 292 -17.07 10.89 -27.19
N SER A 293 -16.32 11.23 -28.25
CA SER A 293 -15.14 10.43 -28.66
C SER A 293 -14.03 10.43 -27.61
N ALA A 294 -13.77 11.58 -26.97
CA ALA A 294 -12.61 11.72 -26.11
C ALA A 294 -12.79 11.18 -24.67
N ILE A 295 -14.03 11.00 -24.17
CA ILE A 295 -14.30 10.54 -22.80
C ILE A 295 -14.19 9.00 -22.70
N PRO A 296 -13.36 8.45 -21.81
CA PRO A 296 -13.21 7.00 -21.63
C PRO A 296 -14.29 6.45 -20.69
N GLU A 297 -15.52 6.33 -21.19
CA GLU A 297 -16.70 5.90 -20.42
C GLU A 297 -16.53 4.53 -19.72
N GLY A 298 -15.82 3.60 -20.37
CA GLY A 298 -15.61 2.24 -19.85
C GLY A 298 -14.61 2.14 -18.70
N LEU A 299 -13.87 3.21 -18.38
CA LEU A 299 -12.77 3.16 -17.41
C LEU A 299 -13.23 2.80 -15.98
N PRO A 300 -14.26 3.42 -15.39
CA PRO A 300 -14.71 3.07 -14.04
C PRO A 300 -15.20 1.61 -13.92
N ALA A 301 -15.96 1.15 -14.91
CA ALA A 301 -16.51 -0.21 -14.92
C ALA A 301 -15.40 -1.27 -15.04
N ILE A 302 -14.45 -1.08 -15.98
CA ILE A 302 -13.38 -2.04 -16.22
C ILE A 302 -12.41 -2.10 -15.04
N MET A 303 -12.14 -1.00 -14.35
CA MET A 303 -11.34 -1.03 -13.12
C MET A 303 -11.98 -1.91 -12.05
N THR A 304 -13.28 -1.71 -11.81
CA THR A 304 -14.03 -2.49 -10.81
C THR A 304 -14.03 -3.98 -11.18
N ILE A 305 -14.25 -4.31 -12.44
CA ILE A 305 -14.20 -5.69 -12.95
C ILE A 305 -12.79 -6.29 -12.80
N THR A 306 -11.74 -5.54 -13.15
CA THR A 306 -10.35 -6.02 -13.07
C THR A 306 -9.93 -6.28 -11.63
N LEU A 307 -10.28 -5.38 -10.71
CA LEU A 307 -10.08 -5.56 -9.26
C LEU A 307 -10.85 -6.77 -8.74
N ALA A 308 -12.13 -6.92 -9.13
CA ALA A 308 -12.96 -8.04 -8.72
C ALA A 308 -12.42 -9.38 -9.18
N LEU A 309 -12.06 -9.49 -10.45
CA LEU A 309 -11.47 -10.70 -11.00
C LEU A 309 -10.09 -10.99 -10.36
N GLY A 310 -9.33 -9.94 -10.07
CA GLY A 310 -8.09 -9.99 -9.31
C GLY A 310 -8.26 -10.59 -7.92
N MET A 311 -9.19 -10.06 -7.13
CA MET A 311 -9.48 -10.58 -5.79
C MET A 311 -10.02 -12.01 -5.84
N ARG A 312 -10.86 -12.36 -6.82
CA ARG A 312 -11.32 -13.74 -7.00
C ARG A 312 -10.16 -14.70 -7.28
N ARG A 313 -9.17 -14.28 -8.08
CA ARG A 313 -7.94 -15.06 -8.33
C ARG A 313 -7.10 -15.21 -7.06
N MET A 314 -6.97 -14.14 -6.26
CA MET A 314 -6.28 -14.19 -4.97
C MET A 314 -6.97 -15.14 -3.98
N ALA A 315 -8.29 -15.06 -3.85
CA ALA A 315 -9.09 -15.94 -3.00
C ALA A 315 -8.98 -17.41 -3.44
N GLY A 316 -8.99 -17.68 -4.76
CA GLY A 316 -8.71 -19.02 -5.31
C GLY A 316 -7.30 -19.53 -5.01
N ARG A 317 -6.35 -18.63 -4.70
CA ARG A 317 -5.02 -18.94 -4.17
C ARG A 317 -4.93 -18.79 -2.65
N LYS A 318 -6.06 -18.79 -1.95
CA LYS A 318 -6.19 -18.73 -0.50
C LYS A 318 -5.74 -17.41 0.16
N ALA A 319 -5.56 -16.34 -0.61
CA ALA A 319 -5.38 -14.98 -0.11
C ALA A 319 -6.72 -14.23 -0.15
N ILE A 320 -7.39 -14.09 0.98
CA ILE A 320 -8.68 -13.41 1.07
C ILE A 320 -8.44 -11.94 1.39
N VAL A 321 -8.84 -11.04 0.48
CA VAL A 321 -8.68 -9.60 0.66
C VAL A 321 -9.94 -9.02 1.29
N ARG A 322 -9.80 -8.35 2.45
CA ARG A 322 -10.89 -7.70 3.18
C ARG A 322 -11.20 -6.30 2.64
N HIS A 323 -10.16 -5.59 2.23
CA HIS A 323 -10.26 -4.20 1.78
C HIS A 323 -9.67 -4.06 0.37
N LEU A 324 -10.49 -3.59 -0.58
CA LEU A 324 -10.09 -3.28 -1.96
C LEU A 324 -8.74 -2.54 -2.10
N PRO A 325 -8.43 -1.49 -1.30
CA PRO A 325 -7.12 -0.82 -1.39
C PRO A 325 -5.91 -1.74 -1.20
N ALA A 326 -6.03 -2.81 -0.42
CA ALA A 326 -4.91 -3.70 -0.13
C ALA A 326 -4.41 -4.46 -1.36
N VAL A 327 -5.29 -4.72 -2.33
CA VAL A 327 -4.92 -5.33 -3.62
C VAL A 327 -3.85 -4.52 -4.34
N GLU A 328 -4.02 -3.19 -4.35
CA GLU A 328 -3.11 -2.27 -5.01
C GLU A 328 -1.78 -2.19 -4.26
N THR A 329 -1.86 -2.02 -2.93
CA THR A 329 -0.70 -1.86 -2.06
C THR A 329 0.19 -3.11 -2.06
N LEU A 330 -0.42 -4.31 -2.07
CA LEU A 330 0.29 -5.59 -2.24
C LEU A 330 1.19 -5.59 -3.49
N GLY A 331 0.76 -4.95 -4.58
CA GLY A 331 1.55 -4.84 -5.81
C GLY A 331 2.81 -3.98 -5.68
N SER A 332 2.82 -3.03 -4.73
CA SER A 332 3.92 -2.10 -4.44
C SER A 332 4.75 -2.44 -3.20
N VAL A 333 4.47 -3.55 -2.51
CA VAL A 333 5.21 -3.94 -1.30
C VAL A 333 6.71 -4.02 -1.58
N THR A 334 7.48 -3.35 -0.73
CA THR A 334 8.96 -3.31 -0.77
C THR A 334 9.59 -4.13 0.36
N VAL A 335 8.91 -4.20 1.50
CA VAL A 335 9.37 -4.92 2.69
C VAL A 335 8.23 -5.75 3.24
N ILE A 336 8.49 -7.03 3.54
CA ILE A 336 7.57 -7.90 4.28
C ILE A 336 8.20 -8.14 5.65
N CYS A 337 7.60 -7.57 6.68
CA CYS A 337 7.87 -7.93 8.07
C CYS A 337 7.03 -9.14 8.40
N SER A 338 7.67 -10.25 8.74
CA SER A 338 6.99 -11.49 9.05
C SER A 338 7.27 -11.89 10.48
N ASP A 339 6.21 -12.25 11.22
CA ASP A 339 6.39 -13.05 12.42
C ASP A 339 6.97 -14.41 12.06
N LYS A 340 7.78 -14.97 12.96
CA LYS A 340 8.42 -16.28 12.76
C LYS A 340 7.43 -17.41 13.00
N THR A 341 6.82 -17.43 14.18
CA THR A 341 6.07 -18.59 14.68
C THR A 341 4.77 -18.71 13.90
N GLY A 342 4.44 -19.91 13.44
CA GLY A 342 3.19 -20.18 12.71
C GLY A 342 3.17 -19.72 11.26
N THR A 343 3.95 -18.69 10.92
CA THR A 343 4.02 -18.09 9.59
C THR A 343 5.19 -18.61 8.75
N LEU A 344 6.44 -18.45 9.22
CA LEU A 344 7.64 -18.92 8.51
C LEU A 344 7.99 -20.36 8.90
N THR A 345 7.57 -20.76 10.10
CA THR A 345 7.76 -22.09 10.67
C THR A 345 6.45 -22.85 10.71
N ARG A 346 6.51 -24.16 10.97
CA ARG A 346 5.30 -25.01 11.03
C ARG A 346 4.47 -24.75 12.29
N ASN A 347 5.06 -24.16 13.32
CA ASN A 347 4.52 -24.15 14.68
C ASN A 347 4.15 -25.58 15.10
N GLU A 348 5.08 -26.50 14.79
CA GLU A 348 5.05 -27.92 15.11
C GLU A 348 6.40 -28.23 15.75
N MET A 349 6.47 -28.13 17.08
CA MET A 349 7.69 -28.41 17.80
C MET A 349 8.14 -29.84 17.47
N THR A 350 9.40 -29.97 17.07
CA THR A 350 9.96 -31.23 16.56
C THR A 350 11.27 -31.48 17.27
N VAL A 351 11.41 -32.65 17.90
CA VAL A 351 12.70 -33.13 18.40
C VAL A 351 13.59 -33.43 17.19
N GLN A 352 14.75 -32.78 17.14
CA GLN A 352 15.76 -32.97 16.09
C GLN A 352 16.99 -33.70 16.62
N ARG A 353 17.35 -33.48 17.89
CA ARG A 353 18.52 -34.11 18.50
C ARG A 353 18.21 -34.62 19.89
N VAL A 354 18.77 -35.77 20.24
CA VAL A 354 18.81 -36.30 21.60
C VAL A 354 20.27 -36.55 21.95
N ILE A 355 20.75 -35.84 22.96
CA ILE A 355 22.15 -35.87 23.40
C ILE A 355 22.20 -36.65 24.71
N THR A 356 22.96 -37.73 24.73
CA THR A 356 23.26 -38.51 25.94
C THR A 356 24.73 -38.30 26.35
N ALA A 357 25.17 -38.92 27.44
CA ALA A 357 26.57 -38.83 27.86
C ALA A 357 27.57 -39.39 26.83
N THR A 358 27.11 -40.26 25.92
CA THR A 358 27.97 -41.03 25.01
C THR A 358 27.68 -40.77 23.53
N HIS A 359 26.45 -40.39 23.18
CA HIS A 359 26.01 -40.31 21.78
C HIS A 359 25.13 -39.07 21.51
N VAL A 360 25.12 -38.62 20.27
CA VAL A 360 24.16 -37.63 19.75
C VAL A 360 23.33 -38.30 18.67
N PHE A 361 22.04 -38.46 18.95
CA PHE A 361 21.09 -39.04 18.01
C PHE A 361 20.39 -37.94 17.22
N GLU A 362 20.23 -38.14 15.91
CA GLU A 362 19.44 -37.27 15.04
C GLU A 362 18.07 -37.90 14.77
N VAL A 363 17.01 -37.12 14.93
CA VAL A 363 15.64 -37.60 14.74
C VAL A 363 15.13 -37.10 13.40
N SER A 364 14.82 -38.03 12.50
CA SER A 364 14.37 -37.70 11.15
C SER A 364 12.86 -37.42 11.08
N ARG A 365 12.47 -36.73 10.01
CA ARG A 365 11.13 -36.18 9.73
C ARG A 365 10.61 -35.17 10.77
N VAL A 366 9.89 -34.19 10.24
CA VAL A 366 9.35 -33.04 10.96
C VAL A 366 7.85 -33.20 11.24
N GLY A 367 7.39 -32.69 12.38
CA GLY A 367 5.98 -32.65 12.79
C GLY A 367 5.58 -33.73 13.79
N TYR A 368 4.29 -33.77 14.13
CA TYR A 368 3.73 -34.68 15.15
C TYR A 368 3.40 -36.08 14.62
N ALA A 369 3.43 -36.30 13.31
CA ALA A 369 3.26 -37.64 12.76
C ALA A 369 4.41 -38.53 13.25
N PRO A 370 4.12 -39.73 13.79
CA PRO A 370 5.13 -40.66 14.29
C PRO A 370 5.88 -41.39 13.15
N ASP A 371 6.01 -40.74 12.00
CA ASP A 371 6.77 -41.24 10.87
C ASP A 371 8.22 -40.75 10.96
N GLY A 372 9.19 -41.61 10.63
CA GLY A 372 10.62 -41.25 10.67
C GLY A 372 11.42 -42.30 11.44
N GLY A 373 12.68 -41.98 11.72
CA GLY A 373 13.56 -42.86 12.49
C GLY A 373 14.63 -42.07 13.23
N ILE A 374 15.26 -42.73 14.19
CA ILE A 374 16.38 -42.18 14.97
C ILE A 374 17.67 -42.68 14.32
N HIS A 375 18.64 -41.79 14.14
CA HIS A 375 19.90 -42.08 13.47
C HIS A 375 21.08 -41.76 14.38
N LEU A 376 22.12 -42.58 14.28
CA LEU A 376 23.43 -42.34 14.86
C LEU A 376 24.45 -42.30 13.72
N GLY A 377 24.83 -41.09 13.29
CA GLY A 377 25.52 -40.92 12.01
C GLY A 377 24.62 -41.33 10.85
N ASP A 378 25.11 -42.20 9.95
CA ASP A 378 24.36 -42.70 8.80
C ASP A 378 23.53 -43.97 9.10
N ALA A 379 23.59 -44.50 10.33
CA ALA A 379 22.91 -45.74 10.71
C ALA A 379 21.57 -45.46 11.44
N ALA A 380 20.49 -46.10 10.98
CA ALA A 380 19.21 -46.08 11.67
C ALA A 380 19.26 -46.99 12.93
N VAL A 381 18.73 -46.50 14.04
CA VAL A 381 18.73 -47.17 15.34
C VAL A 381 17.29 -47.28 15.85
N THR A 382 16.94 -48.41 16.44
CA THR A 382 15.64 -48.61 17.09
C THR A 382 15.78 -48.68 18.62
N GLY A 383 14.72 -48.34 19.37
CA GLY A 383 14.76 -48.37 20.84
C GLY A 383 15.12 -49.75 21.40
N GLY A 384 14.72 -50.84 20.73
CA GLY A 384 15.07 -52.21 21.15
C GLY A 384 16.57 -52.51 21.16
N GLU A 385 17.40 -51.73 20.44
CA GLU A 385 18.85 -51.90 20.38
C GLU A 385 19.58 -51.05 21.44
N ARG A 386 18.88 -50.12 22.09
CA ARG A 386 19.47 -49.08 22.96
C ARG A 386 18.61 -48.82 24.20
N PRO A 387 18.96 -49.43 25.35
CA PRO A 387 18.22 -49.26 26.60
C PRO A 387 18.13 -47.81 27.09
N ASP A 388 19.14 -46.98 26.79
CA ASP A 388 19.16 -45.55 27.10
C ASP A 388 18.06 -44.78 26.36
N LEU A 389 17.84 -45.07 25.06
CA LEU A 389 16.76 -44.45 24.29
C LEU A 389 15.36 -44.85 24.77
N VAL A 390 15.21 -46.10 25.23
CA VAL A 390 13.93 -46.59 25.78
C VAL A 390 13.57 -45.83 27.05
N GLU A 391 14.53 -45.65 27.96
CA GLU A 391 14.28 -44.93 29.22
C GLU A 391 14.00 -43.44 29.00
N ILE A 392 14.71 -42.80 28.07
CA ILE A 392 14.42 -41.41 27.67
C ILE A 392 13.02 -41.30 27.04
N GLY A 393 12.65 -42.25 26.18
CA GLY A 393 11.32 -42.33 25.56
C GLY A 393 10.21 -42.53 26.58
N ARG A 394 10.41 -43.42 27.57
CA ARG A 394 9.49 -43.63 28.69
C ARG A 394 9.32 -42.35 29.51
N ALA A 395 10.41 -41.72 29.92
CA ALA A 395 10.37 -40.45 30.65
C ALA A 395 9.60 -39.36 29.87
N ALA A 396 9.80 -39.29 28.55
CA ALA A 396 9.11 -38.37 27.64
C ALA A 396 7.60 -38.63 27.51
N VAL A 397 7.13 -39.87 27.72
CA VAL A 397 5.71 -40.25 27.74
C VAL A 397 5.06 -40.01 29.09
N LEU A 398 5.75 -40.39 30.16
CA LEU A 398 5.20 -40.43 31.52
C LEU A 398 5.17 -39.04 32.17
N CYS A 399 6.22 -38.26 31.99
CA CYS A 399 6.28 -36.85 32.39
C CYS A 399 5.69 -35.95 31.28
N ASN A 400 4.40 -36.11 30.95
CA ASN A 400 3.75 -35.47 29.79
C ASN A 400 2.22 -35.42 29.91
N ASP A 401 1.61 -34.27 29.62
CA ASP A 401 0.15 -34.07 29.65
C ASP A 401 -0.48 -34.06 28.26
N ALA A 402 0.31 -33.93 27.21
CA ALA A 402 -0.18 -33.90 25.84
C ALA A 402 -0.74 -35.26 25.37
N ARG A 403 -1.51 -35.19 24.28
CA ARG A 403 -2.02 -36.33 23.50
C ARG A 403 -1.85 -36.05 22.02
N LEU A 404 -1.56 -37.10 21.25
CA LEU A 404 -1.53 -37.04 19.79
C LEU A 404 -2.79 -37.71 19.25
N ARG A 405 -3.57 -36.99 18.44
CA ARG A 405 -4.81 -37.49 17.82
C ARG A 405 -4.66 -37.52 16.32
N ARG A 406 -5.04 -38.64 15.71
CA ARG A 406 -5.14 -38.76 14.26
C ARG A 406 -6.49 -38.27 13.77
N GLN A 407 -6.48 -37.35 12.82
CA GLN A 407 -7.66 -36.76 12.18
C GLN A 407 -8.18 -37.66 11.06
N ALA A 408 -9.43 -37.42 10.61
CA ALA A 408 -10.08 -38.19 9.56
C ALA A 408 -9.38 -38.06 8.19
N ASP A 409 -8.66 -36.96 7.96
CA ASP A 409 -7.85 -36.71 6.76
C ASP A 409 -6.46 -37.37 6.83
N GLY A 410 -6.15 -38.05 7.93
CA GLY A 410 -4.88 -38.73 8.18
C GLY A 410 -3.80 -37.85 8.82
N SER A 411 -4.05 -36.56 9.06
CA SER A 411 -3.11 -35.66 9.76
C SER A 411 -3.06 -35.94 11.28
N TRP A 412 -1.97 -35.53 11.94
CA TRP A 412 -1.78 -35.69 13.39
C TRP A 412 -1.85 -34.33 14.07
N GLN A 413 -2.72 -34.22 15.09
CA GLN A 413 -2.89 -33.02 15.88
C GLN A 413 -2.46 -33.28 17.32
N VAL A 414 -1.71 -32.32 17.90
CA VAL A 414 -1.43 -32.31 19.34
C VAL A 414 -2.59 -31.65 20.09
N VAL A 415 -3.00 -32.28 21.19
CA VAL A 415 -3.90 -31.71 22.19
C VAL A 415 -3.08 -31.56 23.47
N GLY A 416 -2.77 -30.32 23.86
CA GLY A 416 -1.85 -29.99 24.95
C GLY A 416 -0.68 -29.11 24.49
N ASP A 417 0.39 -29.01 25.29
CA ASP A 417 1.56 -28.19 24.96
C ASP A 417 2.32 -28.76 23.73
N PRO A 418 2.68 -27.91 22.74
CA PRO A 418 3.44 -28.33 21.55
C PRO A 418 4.77 -29.02 21.86
N THR A 419 5.51 -28.56 22.87
CA THR A 419 6.81 -29.10 23.26
C THR A 419 6.66 -30.51 23.81
N GLU A 420 5.61 -30.73 24.60
CA GLU A 420 5.24 -32.05 25.09
C GLU A 420 4.76 -32.99 23.98
N GLY A 421 4.00 -32.48 23.02
CA GLY A 421 3.62 -33.22 21.81
C GLY A 421 4.82 -33.68 20.99
N ALA A 422 5.87 -32.85 20.91
CA ALA A 422 7.12 -33.19 20.25
C ALA A 422 7.83 -34.38 20.92
N LEU A 423 7.85 -34.39 22.26
CA LEU A 423 8.43 -35.47 23.06
C LEU A 423 7.65 -36.79 22.89
N LEU A 424 6.32 -36.73 22.81
CA LEU A 424 5.50 -37.91 22.50
C LEU A 424 5.77 -38.46 21.10
N ALA A 425 5.84 -37.58 20.09
CA ALA A 425 6.16 -37.99 18.73
C ALA A 425 7.55 -38.65 18.66
N PHE A 426 8.53 -38.11 19.39
CA PHE A 426 9.84 -38.73 19.55
C PHE A 426 9.77 -40.10 20.22
N ALA A 427 9.04 -40.24 21.34
CA ALA A 427 8.94 -41.51 22.06
C ALA A 427 8.31 -42.62 21.19
N ILE A 428 7.28 -42.28 20.39
CA ILE A 428 6.70 -43.24 19.44
C ILE A 428 7.72 -43.63 18.36
N LYS A 429 8.52 -42.68 17.84
CA LYS A 429 9.63 -42.98 16.90
C LYS A 429 10.71 -43.85 17.52
N ALA A 430 10.90 -43.77 18.85
CA ALA A 430 11.79 -44.65 19.61
C ALA A 430 11.19 -46.06 19.82
N GLY A 431 9.95 -46.31 19.40
CA GLY A 431 9.26 -47.60 19.54
C GLY A 431 8.49 -47.76 20.85
N ILE A 432 8.23 -46.65 21.55
CA ILE A 432 7.46 -46.66 22.81
C ILE A 432 5.97 -46.46 22.51
N ASP A 433 5.13 -47.33 23.05
CA ASP A 433 3.68 -47.19 23.01
C ASP A 433 3.21 -46.32 24.21
N PRO A 434 2.69 -45.11 23.97
CA PRO A 434 2.30 -44.21 25.05
C PRO A 434 1.10 -44.68 25.89
N GLU A 435 0.20 -45.47 25.31
CA GLU A 435 -0.97 -45.98 26.04
C GLU A 435 -0.54 -47.11 26.97
N TRP A 436 0.27 -48.04 26.45
CA TRP A 436 0.83 -49.15 27.20
C TRP A 436 1.71 -48.69 28.38
N GLU A 437 2.62 -47.72 28.17
CA GLU A 437 3.49 -47.24 29.26
C GLU A 437 2.70 -46.53 30.36
N ARG A 438 1.64 -45.77 30.02
CA ARG A 438 0.78 -45.11 31.02
C ARG A 438 -0.07 -46.10 31.81
N GLU A 439 -0.45 -47.22 31.19
CA GLU A 439 -1.16 -48.30 31.86
C GLU A 439 -0.24 -49.05 32.83
N ILE A 440 1.00 -49.35 32.45
CA ILE A 440 1.97 -50.03 33.32
C ILE A 440 2.44 -49.13 34.47
N TRP A 441 2.71 -47.86 34.16
CA TRP A 441 3.23 -46.84 35.09
C TRP A 441 2.19 -45.74 35.33
N PRO A 442 1.08 -46.04 36.04
CA PRO A 442 0.10 -45.02 36.40
C PRO A 442 0.77 -43.86 37.13
N ARG A 443 0.37 -42.65 36.76
CA ARG A 443 0.79 -41.45 37.46
C ARG A 443 0.08 -41.37 38.81
N THR A 444 0.86 -41.38 39.88
CA THR A 444 0.36 -41.27 41.26
C THR A 444 0.19 -39.81 41.68
N ASP A 445 1.16 -38.96 41.33
CA ASP A 445 1.14 -37.53 41.65
C ASP A 445 2.00 -36.73 40.65
N ALA A 446 1.84 -35.40 40.62
CA ALA A 446 2.60 -34.51 39.74
C ALA A 446 2.70 -33.06 40.22
N ILE A 447 3.84 -32.44 39.90
CA ILE A 447 4.02 -30.99 39.92
C ILE A 447 3.93 -30.50 38.47
N PRO A 448 2.86 -29.80 38.07
CA PRO A 448 2.69 -29.29 36.71
C PRO A 448 3.71 -28.19 36.40
N PHE A 449 3.94 -27.94 35.11
CA PHE A 449 4.87 -26.90 34.69
C PHE A 449 4.34 -25.50 35.01
N GLU A 450 5.14 -24.71 35.72
CA GLU A 450 4.96 -23.26 35.86
C GLU A 450 6.22 -22.49 35.43
N SER A 451 6.03 -21.34 34.80
CA SER A 451 7.13 -20.54 34.24
C SER A 451 8.13 -20.04 35.29
N GLU A 452 7.66 -19.84 36.53
CA GLU A 452 8.51 -19.47 37.67
C GLU A 452 9.47 -20.60 38.05
N HIS A 453 9.01 -21.86 38.01
CA HIS A 453 9.77 -23.04 38.45
C HIS A 453 10.56 -23.72 37.32
N ARG A 454 10.18 -23.49 36.05
CA ARG A 454 10.86 -23.95 34.84
C ARG A 454 11.07 -25.48 34.73
N LEU A 455 10.28 -26.28 35.43
CA LEU A 455 10.31 -27.75 35.40
C LEU A 455 8.90 -28.33 35.59
N MET A 456 8.75 -29.60 35.22
CA MET A 456 7.62 -30.48 35.55
C MET A 456 8.17 -31.75 36.19
N ALA A 457 7.46 -32.30 37.18
CA ALA A 457 7.80 -33.56 37.83
C ALA A 457 6.59 -34.48 37.90
N THR A 458 6.78 -35.78 37.66
CA THR A 458 5.72 -36.78 37.78
C THR A 458 6.22 -38.02 38.52
N LEU A 459 5.37 -38.54 39.42
CA LEU A 459 5.63 -39.74 40.21
C LEU A 459 4.79 -40.90 39.68
N HIS A 460 5.43 -42.05 39.48
CA HIS A 460 4.81 -43.25 38.91
C HIS A 460 5.18 -44.50 39.70
N HIS A 461 4.27 -45.46 39.75
CA HIS A 461 4.50 -46.77 40.37
C HIS A 461 4.11 -47.88 39.41
N ASP A 462 4.97 -48.88 39.23
CA ASP A 462 4.65 -50.05 38.40
C ASP A 462 3.65 -50.97 39.10
N HIS A 463 2.58 -51.35 38.39
CA HIS A 463 1.56 -52.30 38.86
C HIS A 463 2.08 -53.74 39.07
N VAL A 464 3.24 -54.11 38.55
CA VAL A 464 3.78 -55.49 38.59
C VAL A 464 4.71 -55.74 39.79
N VAL A 465 5.53 -54.75 40.17
CA VAL A 465 6.60 -54.94 41.19
C VAL A 465 6.55 -53.90 42.32
N GLY A 466 5.73 -52.83 42.21
CA GLY A 466 5.61 -51.80 43.25
C GLY A 466 6.78 -50.81 43.33
N LYS A 467 7.68 -50.81 42.35
CA LYS A 467 8.80 -49.85 42.28
C LYS A 467 8.29 -48.48 41.84
N GLY A 468 8.69 -47.44 42.55
CA GLY A 468 8.39 -46.05 42.21
C GLY A 468 9.49 -45.39 41.39
N VAL A 469 9.13 -44.45 40.53
CA VAL A 469 10.07 -43.60 39.77
C VAL A 469 9.55 -42.17 39.65
N LEU A 470 10.47 -41.22 39.81
CA LEU A 470 10.25 -39.80 39.56
C LEU A 470 10.91 -39.43 38.24
N TYR A 471 10.12 -38.87 37.32
CA TYR A 471 10.63 -38.24 36.11
C TYR A 471 10.51 -36.74 36.22
N VAL A 472 11.55 -36.04 35.79
CA VAL A 472 11.56 -34.58 35.69
C VAL A 472 11.98 -34.15 34.30
N LYS A 473 11.34 -33.09 33.80
CA LYS A 473 11.77 -32.38 32.60
C LYS A 473 11.73 -30.88 32.82
N GLY A 474 12.66 -30.15 32.22
CA GLY A 474 12.69 -28.69 32.40
C GLY A 474 13.85 -28.00 31.70
N ALA A 475 14.06 -26.75 32.08
CA ALA A 475 15.18 -25.96 31.59
C ALA A 475 16.52 -26.64 31.96
N PRO A 476 17.47 -26.77 31.01
CA PRO A 476 18.72 -27.50 31.24
C PRO A 476 19.48 -27.06 32.49
N GLU A 477 19.59 -25.76 32.73
CA GLU A 477 20.28 -25.19 33.88
C GLU A 477 19.64 -25.59 35.22
N ARG A 478 18.31 -25.75 35.25
CA ARG A 478 17.58 -26.12 36.46
C ARG A 478 17.75 -27.60 36.78
N ILE A 479 17.61 -28.45 35.75
CA ILE A 479 17.72 -29.91 35.92
C ILE A 479 19.17 -30.33 36.17
N LEU A 480 20.15 -29.73 35.48
CA LEU A 480 21.58 -30.00 35.71
C LEU A 480 21.98 -29.74 37.17
N ALA A 481 21.39 -28.73 37.82
CA ALA A 481 21.65 -28.42 39.23
C ALA A 481 21.09 -29.47 40.20
N MET A 482 20.12 -30.28 39.77
CA MET A 482 19.49 -31.34 40.57
C MET A 482 20.17 -32.72 40.39
N CYS A 483 21.02 -32.85 39.37
CA CYS A 483 21.63 -34.12 39.01
C CYS A 483 23.06 -34.25 39.56
N ASP A 484 23.37 -35.40 40.16
CA ASP A 484 24.71 -35.80 40.59
C ASP A 484 25.31 -36.90 39.72
N ARG A 485 24.47 -37.57 38.91
CA ARG A 485 24.82 -38.68 38.03
C ARG A 485 24.33 -38.45 36.61
N GLN A 486 24.85 -39.21 35.66
CA GLN A 486 24.44 -39.19 34.25
C GLN A 486 24.18 -40.60 33.71
N GLY A 487 23.14 -40.74 32.88
CA GLY A 487 22.74 -41.99 32.25
C GLY A 487 23.65 -42.39 31.08
N GLY A 488 23.75 -43.70 30.83
CA GLY A 488 24.58 -44.30 29.78
C GLY A 488 24.76 -45.80 29.99
N GLU A 489 25.78 -46.40 29.36
CA GLU A 489 26.11 -47.84 29.54
C GLU A 489 26.53 -48.19 30.98
N SER A 490 27.02 -47.20 31.74
CA SER A 490 27.26 -47.32 33.18
C SER A 490 26.89 -46.01 33.87
N ASP A 491 26.37 -46.12 35.08
CA ASP A 491 25.92 -45.00 35.90
C ASP A 491 27.14 -44.27 36.50
N ALA A 492 27.45 -43.09 35.97
CA ALA A 492 28.68 -42.34 36.23
C ALA A 492 28.38 -40.97 36.89
N PRO A 493 29.35 -40.37 37.62
CA PRO A 493 29.21 -38.99 38.09
C PRO A 493 28.94 -38.02 36.94
N LEU A 494 28.09 -37.01 37.18
CA LEU A 494 27.79 -35.99 36.19
C LEU A 494 29.06 -35.28 35.73
N HIS A 495 29.20 -35.03 34.42
CA HIS A 495 30.30 -34.25 33.83
C HIS A 495 29.80 -32.89 33.29
N PRO A 496 29.67 -31.84 34.13
CA PRO A 496 28.98 -30.60 33.76
C PRO A 496 29.56 -29.90 32.53
N GLU A 497 30.88 -29.90 32.36
CA GLU A 497 31.53 -29.22 31.23
C GLU A 497 31.14 -29.81 29.86
N TYR A 498 30.89 -31.11 29.80
CA TYR A 498 30.46 -31.78 28.57
C TYR A 498 29.04 -31.33 28.21
N TRP A 499 28.14 -31.39 29.19
CA TRP A 499 26.74 -31.01 29.01
C TRP A 499 26.58 -29.52 28.69
N HIS A 500 27.36 -28.63 29.30
CA HIS A 500 27.36 -27.21 28.95
C HIS A 500 27.85 -26.96 27.53
N ARG A 501 28.90 -27.67 27.08
CA ARG A 501 29.40 -27.56 25.71
C ARG A 501 28.37 -28.09 24.71
N ALA A 502 27.81 -29.27 24.95
CA ALA A 502 26.80 -29.88 24.11
C ALA A 502 25.53 -29.03 24.02
N ALA A 503 25.12 -28.43 25.14
CA ALA A 503 24.01 -27.47 25.17
C ALA A 503 24.31 -26.23 24.31
N SER A 504 25.52 -25.67 24.43
CA SER A 504 25.93 -24.50 23.66
C SER A 504 26.00 -24.79 22.15
N GLU A 505 26.55 -25.93 21.77
CA GLU A 505 26.61 -26.38 20.37
C GLU A 505 25.22 -26.61 19.79
N ALA A 506 24.33 -27.29 20.52
CA ALA A 506 22.95 -27.51 20.08
C ALA A 506 22.18 -26.19 19.94
N ALA A 507 22.34 -25.26 20.89
CA ALA A 507 21.74 -23.93 20.83
C ALA A 507 22.25 -23.11 19.64
N ALA A 508 23.53 -23.24 19.28
CA ALA A 508 24.10 -22.60 18.08
C ALA A 508 23.48 -23.09 16.77
N HIS A 509 22.90 -24.30 16.75
CA HIS A 509 22.10 -24.82 15.63
C HIS A 509 20.63 -24.37 15.69
N GLY A 510 20.26 -23.47 16.62
CA GLY A 510 18.91 -22.96 16.80
C GLY A 510 17.99 -23.91 17.58
N LEU A 511 18.51 -24.94 18.24
CA LEU A 511 17.70 -25.88 19.02
C LEU A 511 17.38 -25.30 20.40
N ARG A 512 16.10 -25.34 20.80
CA ARG A 512 15.65 -25.15 22.17
C ARG A 512 15.88 -26.46 22.94
N LEU A 513 16.52 -26.35 24.11
CA LEU A 513 16.89 -27.53 24.89
C LEU A 513 15.94 -27.77 26.05
N LEU A 514 15.62 -29.04 26.27
CA LEU A 514 15.04 -29.55 27.51
C LEU A 514 15.97 -30.61 28.09
N ALA A 515 16.13 -30.62 29.39
CA ALA A 515 16.78 -31.72 30.10
C ALA A 515 15.72 -32.67 30.64
N ILE A 516 16.00 -33.97 30.56
CA ILE A 516 15.19 -35.04 31.14
C ILE A 516 16.07 -35.80 32.14
N ALA A 517 15.56 -36.00 33.35
CA ALA A 517 16.24 -36.76 34.39
C ALA A 517 15.27 -37.67 35.13
N ALA A 518 15.82 -38.70 35.78
CA ALA A 518 15.05 -39.67 36.54
C ALA A 518 15.69 -39.95 37.89
N ARG A 519 14.85 -40.31 38.86
CA ARG A 519 15.26 -40.76 40.20
C ARG A 519 14.36 -41.90 40.64
N PRO A 520 14.88 -43.02 41.17
CA PRO A 520 14.05 -44.02 41.83
C PRO A 520 13.28 -43.39 43.00
N ALA A 521 11.98 -43.66 43.11
CA ALA A 521 11.20 -43.24 44.27
C ALA A 521 11.17 -44.35 45.33
N GLU A 522 11.04 -43.97 46.60
CA GLU A 522 10.87 -44.93 47.68
C GLU A 522 9.51 -45.63 47.56
N GLU A 523 9.41 -46.91 47.93
CA GLU A 523 8.16 -47.69 47.82
C GLU A 523 6.96 -47.08 48.59
N SER A 524 7.24 -46.22 49.58
CA SER A 524 6.22 -45.54 50.40
C SER A 524 5.87 -44.13 49.94
N GLN A 525 6.57 -43.60 48.93
CA GLN A 525 6.37 -42.23 48.46
C GLN A 525 5.17 -42.19 47.50
N HIS A 526 4.06 -41.58 47.92
CA HIS A 526 2.86 -41.41 47.09
C HIS A 526 2.57 -39.96 46.70
N GLU A 527 3.31 -39.00 47.25
CA GLU A 527 3.21 -37.58 46.95
C GLU A 527 4.58 -37.04 46.52
N VAL A 528 4.58 -36.01 45.67
CA VAL A 528 5.80 -35.31 45.26
C VAL A 528 5.75 -33.84 45.67
N HIS A 529 6.70 -33.42 46.50
CA HIS A 529 6.85 -32.04 46.96
C HIS A 529 8.10 -31.41 46.34
N PHE A 530 8.17 -30.07 46.29
CA PHE A 530 9.35 -29.38 45.74
C PHE A 530 10.67 -29.70 46.48
N ALA A 531 10.60 -30.04 47.77
CA ALA A 531 11.76 -30.47 48.55
C ALA A 531 12.34 -31.81 48.05
N ASP A 532 11.53 -32.67 47.44
CA ASP A 532 11.97 -33.95 46.87
C ASP A 532 12.75 -33.76 45.55
N LEU A 533 12.76 -32.53 45.01
CA LEU A 533 13.36 -32.14 43.74
C LEU A 533 14.70 -31.41 43.92
N GLU A 534 15.36 -31.51 45.07
CA GLU A 534 16.61 -30.78 45.32
C GLU A 534 17.86 -31.49 44.75
N THR A 535 18.00 -32.81 44.94
CA THR A 535 19.21 -33.57 44.55
C THR A 535 18.92 -35.06 44.26
N GLY A 536 19.91 -35.79 43.73
CA GLY A 536 19.89 -37.25 43.58
C GLY A 536 19.27 -37.76 42.28
N PHE A 537 19.17 -36.91 41.26
CA PHE A 537 18.69 -37.27 39.94
C PHE A 537 19.82 -37.72 39.01
N THR A 538 19.52 -38.69 38.14
CA THR A 538 20.40 -39.07 37.03
C THR A 538 19.96 -38.35 35.77
N LEU A 539 20.82 -37.52 35.19
CA LEU A 539 20.55 -36.84 33.92
C LEU A 539 20.52 -37.86 32.79
N LEU A 540 19.37 -38.04 32.14
CA LEU A 540 19.20 -39.01 31.05
C LEU A 540 19.62 -38.43 29.71
N ALA A 541 19.13 -37.23 29.37
CA ALA A 541 19.43 -36.59 28.10
C ALA A 541 19.18 -35.09 28.09
N LEU A 542 19.84 -34.41 27.14
CA LEU A 542 19.38 -33.13 26.60
C LEU A 542 18.65 -33.38 25.27
N VAL A 543 17.42 -32.89 25.17
CA VAL A 543 16.60 -33.00 23.98
C VAL A 543 16.58 -31.64 23.28
N GLY A 544 17.10 -31.60 22.05
CA GLY A 544 17.09 -30.45 21.16
C GLY A 544 15.83 -30.44 20.31
N ILE A 545 14.98 -29.45 20.54
CA ILE A 545 13.69 -29.27 19.89
C ILE A 545 13.72 -27.97 19.09
N ILE A 546 13.15 -27.98 17.90
CA ILE A 546 13.03 -26.78 17.07
C ILE A 546 11.62 -26.65 16.54
N ASP A 547 11.22 -25.41 16.24
CA ASP A 547 10.11 -25.15 15.34
C ASP A 547 10.67 -24.96 13.91
N PRO A 548 10.60 -25.98 13.05
CA PRO A 548 11.34 -25.99 11.79
C PRO A 548 10.71 -25.07 10.74
N PRO A 549 11.55 -24.45 9.87
CA PRO A 549 11.06 -23.63 8.78
C PRO A 549 10.29 -24.45 7.76
N ARG A 550 9.29 -23.83 7.14
CA ARG A 550 8.53 -24.43 6.05
C ARG A 550 9.35 -24.46 4.76
N ALA A 551 9.33 -25.57 4.04
CA ALA A 551 10.03 -25.69 2.74
C ALA A 551 9.46 -24.69 1.73
N GLU A 552 8.15 -24.53 1.73
CA GLU A 552 7.42 -23.55 0.95
C GLU A 552 7.74 -22.10 1.35
N ALA A 553 7.99 -21.82 2.63
CA ALA A 553 8.41 -20.49 3.09
C ALA A 553 9.83 -20.14 2.60
N MET A 554 10.77 -21.08 2.66
CA MET A 554 12.13 -20.88 2.10
C MET A 554 12.08 -20.50 0.61
N ALA A 555 11.30 -21.23 -0.19
CA ALA A 555 11.12 -20.93 -1.60
C ALA A 555 10.45 -19.57 -1.84
N ALA A 556 9.46 -19.22 -1.01
CA ALA A 556 8.76 -17.96 -1.09
C ALA A 556 9.63 -16.75 -0.71
N VAL A 557 10.46 -16.85 0.33
CA VAL A 557 11.43 -15.82 0.70
C VAL A 557 12.43 -15.59 -0.43
N ALA A 558 12.96 -16.67 -1.04
CA ALA A 558 13.84 -16.56 -2.20
C ALA A 558 13.15 -15.87 -3.40
N ALA A 559 11.89 -16.19 -3.65
CA ALA A 559 11.10 -15.54 -4.70
C ALA A 559 10.88 -14.05 -4.41
N CYS A 560 10.59 -13.67 -3.16
CA CYS A 560 10.45 -12.27 -2.73
C CYS A 560 11.75 -11.49 -2.94
N HIS A 561 12.89 -12.03 -2.52
CA HIS A 561 14.20 -11.43 -2.75
C HIS A 561 14.49 -11.25 -4.25
N SER A 562 14.15 -12.25 -5.09
CA SER A 562 14.30 -12.14 -6.55
C SER A 562 13.42 -11.05 -7.19
N ALA A 563 12.30 -10.72 -6.53
CA ALA A 563 11.36 -9.67 -6.93
C ALA A 563 11.72 -8.29 -6.34
N GLY A 564 12.88 -8.16 -5.69
CA GLY A 564 13.35 -6.94 -5.04
C GLY A 564 12.61 -6.58 -3.74
N ILE A 565 11.91 -7.54 -3.13
CA ILE A 565 11.19 -7.37 -1.86
C ILE A 565 12.08 -7.89 -0.74
N ARG A 566 12.36 -7.08 0.28
CA ARG A 566 13.13 -7.51 1.45
C ARG A 566 12.21 -8.21 2.45
N VAL A 567 12.59 -9.40 2.92
CA VAL A 567 11.87 -10.07 4.00
C VAL A 567 12.62 -9.81 5.30
N LYS A 568 11.91 -9.36 6.34
CA LYS A 568 12.43 -9.10 7.67
C LYS A 568 11.71 -10.01 8.66
N MET A 569 12.45 -10.70 9.51
CA MET A 569 11.90 -11.58 10.54
C MET A 569 11.84 -10.83 11.87
N ILE A 570 10.68 -10.85 12.51
CA ILE A 570 10.49 -10.32 13.86
C ILE A 570 10.02 -11.46 14.75
N THR A 571 10.66 -11.68 15.90
CA THR A 571 10.33 -12.81 16.78
C THR A 571 10.62 -12.49 18.24
N GLY A 572 9.88 -13.15 19.14
CA GLY A 572 10.14 -13.16 20.57
C GLY A 572 11.30 -14.08 20.99
N ASP A 573 11.82 -14.90 20.07
CA ASP A 573 12.91 -15.85 20.35
C ASP A 573 14.22 -15.16 20.76
N HIS A 574 15.12 -15.95 21.34
CA HIS A 574 16.50 -15.54 21.57
C HIS A 574 17.24 -15.23 20.26
N VAL A 575 18.17 -14.28 20.32
CA VAL A 575 18.91 -13.76 19.16
C VAL A 575 19.63 -14.84 18.35
N GLU A 576 20.24 -15.82 19.00
CA GLU A 576 20.96 -16.90 18.32
C GLU A 576 20.01 -17.82 17.54
N THR A 577 18.87 -18.19 18.13
CA THR A 577 17.83 -18.98 17.47
C THR A 577 17.23 -18.22 16.28
N ALA A 578 16.90 -16.94 16.48
CA ALA A 578 16.37 -16.08 15.42
C ALA A 578 17.36 -15.94 14.26
N ARG A 579 18.65 -15.79 14.55
CA ARG A 579 19.72 -15.72 13.54
C ARG A 579 19.86 -17.04 12.77
N ALA A 580 19.87 -18.18 13.47
CA ALA A 580 20.00 -19.50 12.86
C ALA A 580 18.80 -19.81 11.94
N ILE A 581 17.57 -19.57 12.40
CA ILE A 581 16.35 -19.74 11.58
C ILE A 581 16.34 -18.74 10.41
N GLY A 582 16.75 -17.49 10.65
CA GLY A 582 16.92 -16.48 9.60
C GLY A 582 17.85 -16.96 8.49
N GLU A 583 19.02 -17.49 8.83
CA GLU A 583 20.00 -17.98 7.87
C GLU A 583 19.48 -19.14 7.01
N GLN A 584 18.76 -20.09 7.64
CA GLN A 584 18.09 -21.21 6.96
C GLN A 584 17.04 -20.70 5.95
N LEU A 585 16.24 -19.71 6.32
CA LEU A 585 15.25 -19.07 5.46
C LEU A 585 15.86 -18.12 4.41
N GLY A 586 17.15 -17.80 4.52
CA GLY A 586 17.83 -16.83 3.67
C GLY A 586 17.58 -15.36 4.03
N ILE A 587 17.15 -15.09 5.26
CA ILE A 587 16.90 -13.77 5.86
C ILE A 587 18.13 -13.37 6.69
N GLY A 588 18.64 -12.15 6.51
CA GLY A 588 19.73 -11.64 7.35
C GLY A 588 21.08 -12.36 7.21
N ARG A 589 21.35 -13.05 6.09
CA ARG A 589 22.63 -13.75 5.87
C ARG A 589 23.82 -12.80 6.06
N HIS A 590 24.70 -13.15 7.00
CA HIS A 590 25.88 -12.37 7.40
C HIS A 590 25.58 -10.94 7.88
N LYS A 591 24.36 -10.67 8.36
CA LYS A 591 23.96 -9.39 8.95
C LYS A 591 23.77 -9.52 10.46
N PRO A 592 23.94 -8.43 11.23
CA PRO A 592 23.60 -8.43 12.65
C PRO A 592 22.09 -8.59 12.84
N ALA A 593 21.70 -9.21 13.95
CA ALA A 593 20.34 -9.22 14.46
C ALA A 593 20.23 -8.19 15.59
N LEU A 594 19.07 -7.56 15.74
CA LEU A 594 18.79 -6.62 16.82
C LEU A 594 17.84 -7.22 17.84
N THR A 595 18.02 -6.88 19.11
CA THR A 595 17.14 -7.25 20.20
C THR A 595 16.15 -6.14 20.55
N GLY A 596 15.02 -6.48 21.16
CA GLY A 596 14.06 -5.50 21.65
C GLY A 596 14.68 -4.41 22.57
N ALA A 597 15.60 -4.81 23.45
CA ALA A 597 16.30 -3.87 24.33
C ALA A 597 17.18 -2.86 23.58
N GLU A 598 17.81 -3.29 22.47
CA GLU A 598 18.59 -2.39 21.62
C GLU A 598 17.68 -1.42 20.86
N ILE A 599 16.46 -1.85 20.47
CA ILE A 599 15.45 -0.98 19.84
C ILE A 599 14.95 0.08 20.83
N GLU A 600 14.76 -0.26 22.10
CA GLU A 600 14.37 0.69 23.16
C GLU A 600 15.45 1.74 23.41
N GLY A 601 16.72 1.36 23.34
CA GLY A 601 17.85 2.28 23.47
C GLY A 601 18.04 3.23 22.28
N MET A 602 17.33 3.03 21.16
CA MET A 602 17.42 3.86 19.97
C MET A 602 16.26 4.86 19.87
N ASP A 603 16.58 6.09 19.49
CA ASP A 603 15.58 7.05 19.03
C ASP A 603 15.04 6.68 17.64
N ASP A 604 13.92 7.28 17.24
CA ASP A 604 13.23 6.90 16.00
C ASP A 604 14.03 7.28 14.74
N ALA A 605 14.85 8.33 14.81
CA ALA A 605 15.73 8.74 13.70
C ALA A 605 16.82 7.70 13.47
N ARG A 606 17.49 7.24 14.54
CA ARG A 606 18.49 6.19 14.45
C ARG A 606 17.87 4.86 14.05
N LEU A 607 16.70 4.53 14.59
CA LEU A 607 15.98 3.33 14.21
C LEU A 607 15.66 3.33 12.71
N CYS A 608 15.18 4.44 12.15
CA CYS A 608 14.90 4.61 10.72
C CYS A 608 16.10 4.30 9.81
N GLU A 609 17.32 4.68 10.23
CA GLU A 609 18.54 4.32 9.49
C GLU A 609 18.86 2.82 9.60
N VAL A 610 18.82 2.28 10.82
CA VAL A 610 19.28 0.92 11.10
C VAL A 610 18.33 -0.14 10.53
N VAL A 611 17.03 0.12 10.50
CA VAL A 611 16.03 -0.84 9.99
C VAL A 611 16.20 -1.17 8.50
N LEU A 612 16.92 -0.33 7.75
CA LEU A 612 17.24 -0.59 6.35
C LEU A 612 18.28 -1.69 6.17
N ASP A 613 19.19 -1.83 7.13
CA ASP A 613 20.32 -2.77 7.07
C ASP A 613 20.08 -4.07 7.85
N VAL A 614 19.24 -4.04 8.90
CA VAL A 614 18.93 -5.19 9.76
C VAL A 614 17.68 -5.94 9.28
N ASP A 615 17.76 -7.26 9.20
CA ASP A 615 16.67 -8.12 8.70
C ASP A 615 16.13 -9.11 9.75
N VAL A 616 16.76 -9.25 10.92
CA VAL A 616 16.33 -10.15 11.99
C VAL A 616 16.21 -9.35 13.29
N TYR A 617 15.03 -9.41 13.92
CA TYR A 617 14.71 -8.76 15.18
C TYR A 617 14.25 -9.83 16.18
N ALA A 618 14.96 -9.94 17.30
CA ALA A 618 14.78 -10.97 18.33
C ALA A 618 14.30 -10.36 19.65
N ARG A 619 13.64 -11.16 20.49
CA ARG A 619 13.00 -10.70 21.73
C ARG A 619 12.21 -9.39 21.56
N ALA A 620 11.54 -9.25 20.42
CA ALA A 620 10.78 -8.04 20.09
C ALA A 620 9.40 -8.09 20.75
N SER A 621 9.03 -7.01 21.44
CA SER A 621 7.70 -6.83 22.02
C SER A 621 6.68 -6.38 20.95
N PRO A 622 5.37 -6.42 21.25
CA PRO A 622 4.32 -5.84 20.41
C PRO A 622 4.62 -4.37 20.02
N GLU A 623 5.08 -3.57 20.97
CA GLU A 623 5.43 -2.17 20.78
C GLU A 623 6.62 -2.01 19.83
N HIS A 624 7.62 -2.90 19.94
CA HIS A 624 8.76 -2.91 19.02
C HIS A 624 8.31 -3.24 17.59
N LYS A 625 7.39 -4.18 17.40
CA LYS A 625 6.83 -4.50 16.07
C LYS A 625 6.19 -3.27 15.43
N LEU A 626 5.40 -2.51 16.20
CA LEU A 626 4.78 -1.28 15.74
C LEU A 626 5.82 -0.20 15.38
N ARG A 627 6.80 0.03 16.26
CA ARG A 627 7.89 1.01 16.02
C ARG A 627 8.70 0.65 14.77
N LEU A 628 8.98 -0.63 14.54
CA LEU A 628 9.69 -1.10 13.34
C LEU A 628 8.91 -0.83 12.05
N VAL A 629 7.60 -1.09 12.05
CA VAL A 629 6.72 -0.77 10.90
C VAL A 629 6.74 0.74 10.63
N GLN A 630 6.61 1.57 11.66
CA GLN A 630 6.65 3.03 11.53
C GLN A 630 7.99 3.54 11.00
N ALA A 631 9.11 3.01 11.51
CA ALA A 631 10.45 3.38 11.06
C ALA A 631 10.67 3.01 9.58
N LEU A 632 10.21 1.84 9.13
CA LEU A 632 10.29 1.44 7.73
C LEU A 632 9.41 2.31 6.82
N GLN A 633 8.20 2.67 7.26
CA GLN A 633 7.33 3.61 6.56
C GLN A 633 7.97 5.01 6.45
N ALA A 634 8.58 5.50 7.54
CA ALA A 634 9.32 6.76 7.56
C ALA A 634 10.53 6.74 6.60
N ALA A 635 11.16 5.58 6.44
CA ALA A 635 12.21 5.35 5.44
C ALA A 635 11.69 5.15 4.00
N GLY A 636 10.42 5.47 3.74
CA GLY A 636 9.79 5.40 2.41
C GLY A 636 9.54 3.99 1.89
N GLN A 637 9.55 2.97 2.75
CA GLN A 637 9.20 1.60 2.37
C GLN A 637 7.68 1.40 2.42
N VAL A 638 7.14 0.66 1.45
CA VAL A 638 5.80 0.06 1.54
C VAL A 638 5.92 -1.26 2.29
N VAL A 639 5.33 -1.33 3.48
CA VAL A 639 5.49 -2.38 4.47
C VAL A 639 4.24 -3.27 4.51
N ALA A 640 4.43 -4.56 4.25
CA ALA A 640 3.48 -5.58 4.65
C ALA A 640 3.91 -6.19 5.98
N MET A 641 3.00 -6.32 6.93
CA MET A 641 3.25 -6.99 8.22
C MET A 641 2.42 -8.26 8.28
N THR A 642 3.02 -9.37 8.73
CA THR A 642 2.30 -10.62 9.00
C THR A 642 2.24 -10.90 10.50
N GLY A 643 1.13 -11.48 10.96
CA GLY A 643 0.95 -11.84 12.36
C GLY A 643 -0.25 -12.75 12.58
N ASP A 644 -0.25 -13.45 13.69
CA ASP A 644 -1.31 -14.37 14.11
C ASP A 644 -1.85 -14.04 15.51
N GLY A 645 -1.06 -13.39 16.36
CA GLY A 645 -1.45 -13.04 17.72
C GLY A 645 -2.16 -11.69 17.86
N VAL A 646 -2.88 -11.52 18.98
CA VAL A 646 -3.46 -10.22 19.42
C VAL A 646 -2.38 -9.15 19.48
N ASN A 647 -1.20 -9.55 19.94
CA ASN A 647 0.00 -8.75 20.05
C ASN A 647 0.44 -8.13 18.71
N ASP A 648 0.06 -8.73 17.58
CA ASP A 648 0.42 -8.22 16.26
C ASP A 648 -0.61 -7.23 15.71
N ALA A 649 -1.81 -7.17 16.28
CA ALA A 649 -2.91 -6.35 15.78
C ALA A 649 -2.53 -4.86 15.59
N PRO A 650 -1.82 -4.18 16.52
CA PRO A 650 -1.41 -2.80 16.30
C PRO A 650 -0.46 -2.63 15.09
N ALA A 651 0.52 -3.54 14.94
CA ALA A 651 1.48 -3.51 13.85
C ALA A 651 0.82 -3.87 12.50
N LEU A 652 -0.09 -4.85 12.50
CA LEU A 652 -0.92 -5.22 11.35
C LEU A 652 -1.76 -4.05 10.86
N LYS A 653 -2.44 -3.36 11.79
CA LYS A 653 -3.30 -2.23 11.48
C LYS A 653 -2.51 -1.01 10.97
N ARG A 654 -1.27 -0.85 11.45
CA ARG A 654 -0.41 0.27 11.07
C ARG A 654 0.30 0.06 9.73
N ALA A 655 0.58 -1.18 9.36
CA ALA A 655 1.24 -1.52 8.11
C ALA A 655 0.44 -1.01 6.89
N ASP A 656 1.12 -0.83 5.76
CA ASP A 656 0.43 -0.46 4.52
C ASP A 656 -0.46 -1.61 4.01
N VAL A 657 -0.07 -2.85 4.35
CA VAL A 657 -0.90 -4.05 4.25
C VAL A 657 -0.68 -4.93 5.48
N GLY A 658 -1.71 -5.09 6.31
CA GLY A 658 -1.74 -6.11 7.36
C GLY A 658 -2.14 -7.47 6.78
N VAL A 659 -1.41 -8.53 7.13
CA VAL A 659 -1.66 -9.91 6.70
C VAL A 659 -1.84 -10.83 7.91
N ALA A 660 -3.03 -11.39 8.10
CA ALA A 660 -3.32 -12.32 9.18
C ALA A 660 -3.34 -13.77 8.73
N MET A 661 -3.05 -14.67 9.66
CA MET A 661 -3.21 -16.11 9.48
C MET A 661 -4.68 -16.49 9.63
N GLY A 662 -5.20 -17.32 8.73
CA GLY A 662 -6.62 -17.68 8.65
C GLY A 662 -7.04 -18.81 9.60
N LEU A 663 -6.19 -19.81 9.81
CA LEU A 663 -6.48 -20.96 10.68
C LEU A 663 -6.00 -20.70 12.11
N LYS A 664 -4.71 -20.42 12.29
CA LYS A 664 -4.07 -20.22 13.62
C LYS A 664 -4.17 -18.78 14.12
N GLY A 665 -4.51 -17.82 13.26
CA GLY A 665 -4.63 -16.42 13.66
C GLY A 665 -5.81 -16.19 14.60
N THR A 666 -5.56 -15.40 15.63
CA THR A 666 -6.59 -14.83 16.50
C THR A 666 -7.53 -13.94 15.69
N GLU A 667 -8.77 -13.82 16.15
CA GLU A 667 -9.75 -12.96 15.49
C GLU A 667 -9.36 -11.47 15.58
N ALA A 668 -8.63 -11.08 16.63
CA ALA A 668 -7.97 -9.78 16.73
C ALA A 668 -7.04 -9.50 15.53
N ALA A 669 -6.15 -10.44 15.23
CA ALA A 669 -5.20 -10.31 14.14
C ALA A 669 -5.92 -10.26 12.78
N LYS A 670 -6.90 -11.14 12.58
CA LYS A 670 -7.72 -11.15 11.34
C LYS A 670 -8.46 -9.84 11.12
N GLU A 671 -9.00 -9.23 12.16
CA GLU A 671 -9.70 -7.94 12.11
C GLU A 671 -8.78 -6.75 11.84
N ALA A 672 -7.59 -6.75 12.43
CA ALA A 672 -6.60 -5.72 12.19
C ALA A 672 -6.02 -5.77 10.76
N ALA A 673 -5.99 -6.95 10.15
CA ALA A 673 -5.39 -7.18 8.84
C ALA A 673 -6.31 -6.81 7.66
N ASP A 674 -5.67 -6.44 6.54
CA ASP A 674 -6.35 -6.19 5.27
C ASP A 674 -6.49 -7.46 4.41
N VAL A 675 -5.63 -8.45 4.66
CA VAL A 675 -5.57 -9.72 3.93
C VAL A 675 -5.50 -10.87 4.94
N VAL A 676 -6.25 -11.94 4.70
CA VAL A 676 -6.24 -13.15 5.51
C VAL A 676 -5.76 -14.32 4.64
N LEU A 677 -4.75 -15.05 5.12
CA LEU A 677 -4.22 -16.24 4.46
C LEU A 677 -4.99 -17.47 4.94
N ALA A 678 -5.93 -17.96 4.15
CA ALA A 678 -6.81 -19.07 4.53
C ALA A 678 -6.07 -20.41 4.75
N ASP A 679 -4.79 -20.51 4.40
CA ASP A 679 -3.95 -21.69 4.59
C ASP A 679 -2.72 -21.49 5.47
N ASP A 680 -2.60 -20.34 6.14
CA ASP A 680 -1.48 -20.07 7.04
C ASP A 680 -0.10 -20.24 6.38
N ASN A 681 -0.01 -19.90 5.09
CA ASN A 681 1.19 -20.14 4.30
C ASN A 681 1.81 -18.84 3.79
N PHE A 682 3.04 -18.55 4.21
CA PHE A 682 3.80 -17.40 3.72
C PHE A 682 3.93 -17.36 2.17
N ALA A 683 3.96 -18.52 1.50
CA ALA A 683 4.02 -18.59 0.03
C ALA A 683 2.80 -17.96 -0.66
N THR A 684 1.67 -17.90 0.04
CA THR A 684 0.44 -17.26 -0.42
C THR A 684 0.63 -15.74 -0.57
N ILE A 685 1.44 -15.10 0.29
CA ILE A 685 1.78 -13.67 0.18
C ILE A 685 2.50 -13.38 -1.12
N GLY A 686 3.53 -14.16 -1.46
CA GLY A 686 4.25 -14.00 -2.73
C GLY A 686 3.34 -14.18 -3.95
N SER A 687 2.30 -15.00 -3.82
CA SER A 687 1.27 -15.14 -4.87
C SER A 687 0.29 -13.98 -4.92
N ALA A 688 -0.13 -13.45 -3.77
CA ALA A 688 -0.95 -12.25 -3.70
C ALA A 688 -0.21 -11.03 -4.29
N VAL A 689 1.08 -10.84 -3.98
CA VAL A 689 1.91 -9.79 -4.58
C VAL A 689 1.98 -9.94 -6.11
N ARG A 690 2.14 -11.15 -6.63
CA ARG A 690 2.14 -11.43 -8.08
C ARG A 690 0.82 -11.00 -8.74
N GLU A 691 -0.31 -11.37 -8.15
CA GLU A 691 -1.63 -11.00 -8.66
C GLU A 691 -1.87 -9.48 -8.54
N GLY A 692 -1.46 -8.84 -7.42
CA GLY A 692 -1.56 -7.38 -7.22
C GLY A 692 -0.79 -6.59 -8.27
N ARG A 693 0.47 -6.99 -8.55
CA ARG A 693 1.26 -6.42 -9.66
C ARG A 693 0.59 -6.63 -11.03
N GLY A 694 0.00 -7.82 -11.25
CA GLY A 694 -0.71 -8.15 -12.49
C GLY A 694 -1.96 -7.29 -12.71
N ILE A 695 -2.74 -7.04 -11.65
CA ILE A 695 -3.93 -6.17 -11.69
C ILE A 695 -3.53 -4.75 -12.08
N TYR A 696 -2.48 -4.21 -11.47
CA TYR A 696 -1.96 -2.88 -11.82
C TYR A 696 -1.49 -2.82 -13.27
N ASP A 697 -0.73 -3.82 -13.75
CA ASP A 697 -0.30 -3.91 -15.15
C ASP A 697 -1.50 -3.97 -16.11
N ASN A 698 -2.56 -4.70 -15.78
CA ASN A 698 -3.78 -4.80 -16.61
C ASN A 698 -4.51 -3.45 -16.69
N ILE A 699 -4.64 -2.72 -15.57
CA ILE A 699 -5.24 -1.38 -15.55
C ILE A 699 -4.42 -0.43 -16.44
N ARG A 700 -3.07 -0.49 -16.37
CA ARG A 700 -2.21 0.30 -17.26
C ARG A 700 -2.37 -0.06 -18.73
N LYS A 701 -2.45 -1.34 -19.07
CA LYS A 701 -2.66 -1.81 -20.44
C LYS A 701 -4.00 -1.32 -20.99
N PHE A 702 -5.05 -1.36 -20.17
CA PHE A 702 -6.36 -0.85 -20.53
C PHE A 702 -6.33 0.65 -20.83
N ILE A 703 -5.70 1.46 -19.97
CA ILE A 703 -5.55 2.91 -20.20
C ILE A 703 -4.73 3.18 -21.46
N LEU A 704 -3.67 2.41 -21.69
CA LEU A 704 -2.83 2.51 -22.89
C LEU A 704 -3.54 2.04 -24.17
N PHE A 705 -4.62 1.28 -24.03
CA PHE A 705 -5.49 0.89 -25.12
C PHE A 705 -6.53 1.97 -25.40
N MET A 706 -7.32 2.37 -24.39
CA MET A 706 -8.44 3.30 -24.55
C MET A 706 -8.04 4.74 -24.90
N LEU A 707 -7.02 5.30 -24.25
CA LEU A 707 -6.67 6.71 -24.48
C LEU A 707 -6.25 7.01 -25.92
N PRO A 708 -5.37 6.23 -26.56
CA PRO A 708 -5.01 6.53 -27.94
C PRO A 708 -6.14 6.30 -28.94
N THR A 709 -7.05 5.35 -28.68
CA THR A 709 -8.16 5.05 -29.59
C THR A 709 -9.19 6.17 -29.56
N ASN A 710 -9.65 6.56 -28.36
CA ASN A 710 -10.48 7.74 -28.15
C ASN A 710 -9.80 9.03 -28.64
N GLY A 711 -8.49 9.17 -28.39
CA GLY A 711 -7.71 10.29 -28.92
C GLY A 711 -7.61 10.30 -30.44
N GLY A 712 -7.56 9.14 -31.08
CA GLY A 712 -7.56 9.00 -32.55
C GLY A 712 -8.87 9.47 -33.15
N GLU A 713 -10.00 9.02 -32.60
CA GLU A 713 -11.34 9.50 -33.00
C GLU A 713 -11.49 11.01 -32.81
N ALA A 714 -11.09 11.52 -31.64
CA ALA A 714 -11.12 12.95 -31.35
C ALA A 714 -10.29 13.75 -32.35
N LEU A 715 -9.08 13.27 -32.69
CA LEU A 715 -8.22 13.91 -33.68
C LEU A 715 -8.81 13.88 -35.10
N VAL A 716 -9.56 12.84 -35.48
CA VAL A 716 -10.28 12.79 -36.78
C VAL A 716 -11.30 13.92 -36.86
N VAL A 717 -12.10 14.11 -35.80
CA VAL A 717 -13.10 15.19 -35.73
C VAL A 717 -12.42 16.56 -35.71
N ILE A 718 -11.37 16.74 -34.90
CA ILE A 718 -10.59 17.98 -34.85
C ILE A 718 -10.00 18.31 -36.23
N ALA A 719 -9.38 17.34 -36.89
CA ALA A 719 -8.79 17.53 -38.21
C ALA A 719 -9.84 17.90 -39.26
N ALA A 720 -11.02 17.28 -39.24
CA ALA A 720 -12.10 17.63 -40.15
C ALA A 720 -12.53 19.10 -40.02
N ILE A 721 -12.63 19.60 -38.78
CA ILE A 721 -12.98 20.99 -38.50
C ILE A 721 -11.86 21.95 -38.96
N LEU A 722 -10.61 21.64 -38.63
CA LEU A 722 -9.46 22.50 -38.95
C LEU A 722 -9.18 22.62 -40.45
N PHE A 723 -9.54 21.61 -41.23
CA PHE A 723 -9.30 21.56 -42.67
C PHE A 723 -10.56 21.76 -43.52
N GLU A 724 -11.68 22.21 -42.93
CA GLU A 724 -12.97 22.40 -43.62
C GLU A 724 -13.46 21.14 -44.38
N LEU A 725 -13.27 19.97 -43.80
CA LEU A 725 -13.67 18.69 -44.40
C LEU A 725 -15.07 18.30 -43.94
N ALA A 726 -15.78 17.53 -44.79
CA ALA A 726 -17.01 16.87 -44.38
C ALA A 726 -16.74 15.93 -43.19
N LEU A 727 -17.66 15.88 -42.23
CA LEU A 727 -17.51 15.06 -41.02
C LEU A 727 -17.26 13.58 -41.37
N PRO A 728 -16.06 13.05 -41.07
CA PRO A 728 -15.73 11.65 -41.34
C PRO A 728 -16.47 10.69 -40.41
N LEU A 729 -16.86 11.16 -39.23
CA LEU A 729 -17.55 10.40 -38.18
C LEU A 729 -18.73 11.22 -37.65
N THR A 730 -19.92 10.62 -37.60
CA THR A 730 -21.09 11.25 -36.95
C THR A 730 -21.13 10.93 -35.45
N PRO A 731 -21.86 11.70 -34.61
CA PRO A 731 -22.01 11.40 -33.18
C PRO A 731 -22.51 9.97 -32.91
N ALA A 732 -23.44 9.48 -33.73
CA ALA A 732 -23.97 8.12 -33.65
C ALA A 732 -22.89 7.06 -33.92
N GLN A 733 -22.05 7.28 -34.95
CA GLN A 733 -20.97 6.38 -35.32
C GLN A 733 -19.87 6.35 -34.26
N VAL A 734 -19.53 7.49 -33.67
CA VAL A 734 -18.58 7.57 -32.53
C VAL A 734 -19.09 6.74 -31.35
N LEU A 735 -20.37 6.88 -31.00
CA LEU A 735 -20.95 6.11 -29.90
C LEU A 735 -20.97 4.60 -30.20
N TRP A 736 -21.19 4.22 -31.46
CA TRP A 736 -21.05 2.83 -31.89
C TRP A 736 -19.64 2.29 -31.67
N ILE A 737 -18.60 3.03 -32.11
CA ILE A 737 -17.20 2.64 -31.93
C ILE A 737 -16.91 2.45 -30.44
N ASN A 738 -17.16 3.48 -29.62
CA ASN A 738 -16.91 3.45 -28.18
C ASN A 738 -17.63 2.29 -27.46
N MET A 739 -18.90 2.05 -27.81
CA MET A 739 -19.70 0.98 -27.22
C MET A 739 -19.17 -0.41 -27.57
N VAL A 740 -18.90 -0.67 -28.86
CA VAL A 740 -18.40 -1.96 -29.34
C VAL A 740 -17.01 -2.22 -28.76
N THR A 741 -16.12 -1.23 -28.82
CA THR A 741 -14.73 -1.35 -28.40
C THR A 741 -14.59 -1.52 -26.90
N SER A 742 -15.31 -0.72 -26.10
CA SER A 742 -15.29 -0.86 -24.64
C SER A 742 -15.88 -2.19 -24.17
N SER A 743 -16.98 -2.63 -24.78
CA SER A 743 -17.71 -3.84 -24.37
C SER A 743 -17.05 -5.15 -24.81
N THR A 744 -16.23 -5.11 -25.86
CA THR A 744 -15.52 -6.28 -26.39
C THR A 744 -14.01 -6.19 -26.13
N LEU A 745 -13.31 -5.33 -26.87
CA LEU A 745 -11.84 -5.23 -26.90
C LEU A 745 -11.27 -4.78 -25.55
N GLY A 746 -11.81 -3.71 -24.98
CA GLY A 746 -11.38 -3.16 -23.69
C GLY A 746 -11.56 -4.15 -22.54
N LEU A 747 -12.73 -4.82 -22.49
CA LEU A 747 -13.03 -5.82 -21.48
C LEU A 747 -12.08 -7.02 -21.51
N ALA A 748 -11.57 -7.41 -22.69
CA ALA A 748 -10.65 -8.54 -22.83
C ALA A 748 -9.35 -8.36 -22.04
N LEU A 749 -8.87 -7.11 -21.89
CA LEU A 749 -7.65 -6.78 -21.14
C LEU A 749 -7.80 -7.02 -19.64
N ALA A 750 -9.02 -6.97 -19.09
CA ALA A 750 -9.28 -7.33 -17.70
C ALA A 750 -8.95 -8.81 -17.41
N PHE A 751 -9.07 -9.67 -18.42
CA PHE A 751 -8.78 -11.12 -18.35
C PHE A 751 -7.33 -11.49 -18.68
N GLU A 752 -6.44 -10.51 -18.89
CA GLU A 752 -5.03 -10.80 -19.13
C GLU A 752 -4.38 -11.40 -17.87
N HIS A 753 -3.49 -12.36 -18.08
CA HIS A 753 -2.72 -12.97 -17.00
C HIS A 753 -1.51 -12.10 -16.63
N ALA A 754 -1.08 -12.18 -15.38
CA ALA A 754 0.15 -11.52 -14.94
C ALA A 754 1.35 -12.01 -15.78
N GLU A 755 2.23 -11.09 -16.18
CA GLU A 755 3.36 -11.45 -17.02
C GLU A 755 4.37 -12.35 -16.28
N ARG A 756 5.00 -13.30 -16.99
CA ARG A 756 5.93 -14.29 -16.41
C ARG A 756 7.10 -13.69 -15.63
N ASP A 757 7.51 -12.46 -15.96
CA ASP A 757 8.61 -11.73 -15.33
C ASP A 757 8.14 -10.73 -14.25
N VAL A 758 6.86 -10.71 -13.89
CA VAL A 758 6.32 -9.75 -12.90
C VAL A 758 7.01 -9.86 -11.53
N MET A 759 7.45 -11.08 -11.17
CA MET A 759 8.24 -11.36 -9.95
C MET A 759 9.76 -11.27 -10.17
N ARG A 760 10.22 -10.79 -11.33
CA ARG A 760 11.64 -10.51 -11.63
C ARG A 760 11.93 -9.01 -11.76
N ARG A 761 10.89 -8.18 -11.61
CA ARG A 761 10.98 -6.72 -11.61
C ARG A 761 11.01 -6.23 -10.16
N PRO A 762 11.75 -5.15 -9.86
CA PRO A 762 11.67 -4.53 -8.53
C PRO A 762 10.26 -4.00 -8.26
N PRO A 763 9.89 -3.76 -6.98
CA PRO A 763 8.65 -3.09 -6.63
C PRO A 763 8.57 -1.71 -7.30
N ARG A 764 7.34 -1.30 -7.68
CA ARG A 764 7.11 0.05 -8.19
C ARG A 764 7.27 1.07 -7.06
N ASP A 765 7.62 2.30 -7.42
CA ASP A 765 7.48 3.43 -6.51
C ASP A 765 5.98 3.74 -6.36
N ALA A 766 5.49 3.84 -5.13
CA ALA A 766 4.09 4.18 -4.85
C ALA A 766 3.74 5.61 -5.32
N ARG A 767 4.74 6.49 -5.47
CA ARG A 767 4.58 7.87 -5.96
C ARG A 767 4.67 7.99 -7.48
N GLU A 768 4.98 6.91 -8.20
CA GLU A 768 5.04 6.93 -9.66
C GLU A 768 3.65 7.23 -10.25
N SER A 769 3.56 8.24 -11.12
CA SER A 769 2.32 8.54 -11.85
C SER A 769 1.95 7.38 -12.79
N LEU A 770 0.65 7.09 -12.85
CA LEU A 770 0.08 6.15 -13.81
C LEU A 770 0.43 6.51 -15.27
N LEU A 771 0.52 7.82 -15.57
CA LEU A 771 0.87 8.37 -16.88
C LEU A 771 2.31 8.90 -16.90
N SER A 772 3.24 8.01 -17.21
CA SER A 772 4.62 8.39 -17.55
C SER A 772 4.68 9.20 -18.85
N TRP A 773 5.74 9.98 -19.07
CA TRP A 773 6.00 10.65 -20.36
C TRP A 773 5.96 9.68 -21.56
N PHE A 774 6.47 8.47 -21.35
CA PHE A 774 6.41 7.39 -22.35
C PHE A 774 4.96 7.01 -22.70
N PHE A 775 4.06 6.98 -21.71
CA PHE A 775 2.64 6.76 -21.93
C PHE A 775 2.06 7.88 -22.79
N ALA A 776 2.31 9.15 -22.44
CA ALA A 776 1.82 10.30 -23.20
C ALA A 776 2.29 10.29 -24.67
N TRP A 777 3.57 9.97 -24.91
CA TRP A 777 4.11 9.81 -26.26
C TRP A 777 3.38 8.72 -27.04
N ARG A 778 3.19 7.53 -26.45
CA ARG A 778 2.49 6.43 -27.13
C ARG A 778 1.03 6.76 -27.40
N VAL A 779 0.35 7.45 -26.48
CA VAL A 779 -1.02 7.95 -26.70
C VAL A 779 -1.02 8.83 -27.96
N LEU A 780 -0.18 9.87 -27.99
CA LEU A 780 -0.10 10.78 -29.13
C LEU A 780 0.23 10.06 -30.45
N MET A 781 1.25 9.20 -30.45
CA MET A 781 1.69 8.48 -31.64
C MET A 781 0.56 7.62 -32.23
N VAL A 782 -0.11 6.82 -31.40
CA VAL A 782 -1.17 5.92 -31.88
C VAL A 782 -2.42 6.70 -32.26
N SER A 783 -2.79 7.76 -31.54
CA SER A 783 -3.91 8.65 -31.93
C SER A 783 -3.66 9.28 -33.31
N VAL A 784 -2.45 9.77 -33.58
CA VAL A 784 -2.10 10.34 -34.88
C VAL A 784 -2.13 9.28 -35.98
N LEU A 785 -1.67 8.04 -35.72
CA LEU A 785 -1.73 6.96 -36.69
C LEU A 785 -3.17 6.55 -37.03
N ILE A 786 -4.03 6.42 -36.02
CA ILE A 786 -5.46 6.12 -36.22
C ILE A 786 -6.10 7.23 -37.03
N MET A 787 -5.86 8.50 -36.67
CA MET A 787 -6.38 9.65 -37.40
C MET A 787 -5.89 9.71 -38.85
N ALA A 788 -4.59 9.55 -39.09
CA ALA A 788 -4.03 9.58 -40.44
C ALA A 788 -4.56 8.42 -41.30
N GLY A 789 -4.71 7.23 -40.72
CA GLY A 789 -5.26 6.06 -41.40
C GLY A 789 -6.74 6.25 -41.78
N SER A 790 -7.57 6.70 -40.85
CA SER A 790 -9.01 6.84 -41.07
C SER A 790 -9.38 8.05 -41.91
N LEU A 791 -8.81 9.22 -41.61
CA LEU A 791 -9.01 10.43 -42.41
C LEU A 791 -8.41 10.25 -43.81
N GLY A 792 -7.26 9.57 -43.93
CA GLY A 792 -6.64 9.27 -45.22
C GLY A 792 -7.51 8.39 -46.12
N LEU A 793 -8.10 7.32 -45.57
CA LEU A 793 -9.03 6.47 -46.31
C LEU A 793 -10.34 7.20 -46.66
N PHE A 794 -10.85 8.02 -45.74
CA PHE A 794 -12.03 8.87 -45.99
C PHE A 794 -11.82 9.81 -47.19
N LEU A 795 -10.72 10.56 -47.19
CA LEU A 795 -10.37 11.49 -48.27
C LEU A 795 -10.11 10.76 -49.58
N TRP A 796 -9.48 9.59 -49.52
CA TRP A 796 -9.21 8.80 -50.72
C TRP A 796 -10.48 8.27 -51.38
N GLU A 797 -11.49 7.84 -50.62
CA GLU A 797 -12.77 7.43 -51.19
C GLU A 797 -13.54 8.60 -51.80
N LEU A 798 -13.50 9.79 -51.17
CA LEU A 798 -14.09 11.00 -51.75
C LEU A 798 -13.42 11.40 -53.07
N ASP A 799 -12.09 11.33 -53.16
CA ASP A 799 -11.34 11.64 -54.39
C ASP A 799 -11.65 10.65 -55.53
N ARG A 800 -11.99 9.41 -55.19
CA ARG A 800 -12.45 8.39 -56.16
C ARG A 800 -13.89 8.56 -56.63
N GLY A 801 -14.62 9.53 -56.08
CA GLY A 801 -16.03 9.78 -56.40
C GLY A 801 -17.01 8.81 -55.73
N SER A 802 -16.59 8.12 -54.66
CA SER A 802 -17.48 7.30 -53.83
C SER A 802 -18.48 8.18 -53.06
N SER A 803 -19.60 7.60 -52.60
CA SER A 803 -20.57 8.37 -51.82
C SER A 803 -19.99 8.77 -50.45
N LEU A 804 -20.53 9.85 -49.87
CA LEU A 804 -20.13 10.30 -48.53
C LEU A 804 -20.40 9.22 -47.46
N GLU A 805 -21.45 8.43 -47.64
CA GLU A 805 -21.81 7.32 -46.73
C GLU A 805 -20.77 6.19 -46.81
N THR A 806 -20.29 5.85 -48.01
CA THR A 806 -19.20 4.87 -48.19
C THR A 806 -17.90 5.38 -47.58
N ALA A 807 -17.56 6.65 -47.79
CA ALA A 807 -16.37 7.26 -47.18
C ALA A 807 -16.45 7.24 -45.64
N ARG A 808 -17.60 7.58 -45.04
CA ARG A 808 -17.82 7.48 -43.58
C ARG A 808 -17.75 6.04 -43.08
N THR A 809 -18.33 5.09 -43.82
CA THR A 809 -18.24 3.66 -43.48
C THR A 809 -16.80 3.17 -43.48
N MET A 810 -15.99 3.61 -44.45
CA MET A 810 -14.55 3.33 -44.49
C MET A 810 -13.80 3.96 -43.31
N ALA A 811 -14.12 5.20 -42.94
CA ALA A 811 -13.55 5.86 -41.76
C ALA A 811 -13.84 5.05 -40.48
N VAL A 812 -15.10 4.72 -40.21
CA VAL A 812 -15.52 3.93 -39.04
C VAL A 812 -14.83 2.56 -39.03
N SER A 813 -14.89 1.82 -40.14
CA SER A 813 -14.29 0.49 -40.23
C SER A 813 -12.76 0.53 -40.08
N SER A 814 -12.10 1.59 -40.54
CA SER A 814 -10.65 1.76 -40.36
C SER A 814 -10.25 2.04 -38.92
N VAL A 815 -11.04 2.83 -38.17
CA VAL A 815 -10.81 3.06 -36.72
C VAL A 815 -10.97 1.73 -35.98
N VAL A 816 -12.12 1.07 -36.11
CA VAL A 816 -12.40 -0.21 -35.42
C VAL A 816 -11.39 -1.30 -35.82
N GLY A 817 -10.99 -1.34 -37.09
CA GLY A 817 -9.91 -2.19 -37.57
C GLY A 817 -8.58 -1.89 -36.87
N ALA A 818 -8.17 -0.63 -36.83
CA ALA A 818 -6.95 -0.21 -36.14
C ALA A 818 -6.97 -0.57 -34.64
N GLU A 819 -8.11 -0.44 -33.97
CA GLU A 819 -8.29 -0.84 -32.58
C GLU A 819 -8.09 -2.34 -32.37
N MET A 820 -8.67 -3.19 -33.24
CA MET A 820 -8.48 -4.65 -33.16
C MET A 820 -7.01 -5.05 -33.30
N TYR A 821 -6.29 -4.44 -34.26
CA TYR A 821 -4.85 -4.70 -34.45
C TYR A 821 -4.01 -4.13 -33.30
N TYR A 822 -4.34 -2.93 -32.83
CA TYR A 822 -3.65 -2.29 -31.73
C TYR A 822 -3.84 -3.04 -30.41
N LEU A 823 -5.00 -3.67 -30.18
CA LEU A 823 -5.26 -4.53 -29.02
C LEU A 823 -4.18 -5.62 -28.87
N ILE A 824 -3.81 -6.28 -29.97
CA ILE A 824 -2.76 -7.32 -29.97
C ILE A 824 -1.42 -6.74 -29.50
N SER A 825 -1.08 -5.52 -29.91
CA SER A 825 0.11 -4.81 -29.42
C SER A 825 -0.06 -4.44 -27.93
N SER A 826 -1.20 -3.91 -27.52
CA SER A 826 -1.44 -3.40 -26.16
C SER A 826 -1.35 -4.47 -25.05
N ARG A 827 -1.48 -5.77 -25.40
CA ARG A 827 -1.29 -6.91 -24.47
C ARG A 827 0.03 -6.87 -23.71
N TYR A 828 1.09 -6.30 -24.31
CA TYR A 828 2.39 -6.15 -23.69
C TYR A 828 2.87 -4.71 -23.75
N LEU A 829 3.18 -4.12 -22.60
CA LEU A 829 3.66 -2.74 -22.50
C LEU A 829 5.01 -2.54 -23.21
N TYR A 830 5.96 -3.47 -23.00
CA TYR A 830 7.34 -3.36 -23.50
C TYR A 830 7.81 -4.57 -24.31
N LYS A 831 7.18 -5.74 -24.16
CA LYS A 831 7.55 -6.96 -24.90
C LYS A 831 6.88 -6.96 -26.27
N THR A 832 7.49 -7.68 -27.20
CA THR A 832 6.89 -7.89 -28.52
C THR A 832 5.68 -8.80 -28.41
N SER A 833 4.64 -8.48 -29.19
CA SER A 833 3.46 -9.32 -29.35
C SER A 833 3.63 -10.36 -30.49
N LEU A 834 4.73 -10.34 -31.24
CA LEU A 834 4.97 -11.20 -32.41
C LEU A 834 5.24 -12.68 -32.10
N SER A 835 5.25 -13.10 -30.84
CA SER A 835 5.42 -14.52 -30.49
C SER A 835 4.08 -15.28 -30.62
N LEU A 836 4.14 -16.60 -30.81
CA LEU A 836 2.93 -17.44 -30.83
C LEU A 836 2.09 -17.27 -29.55
N GLU A 837 2.75 -17.15 -28.39
CA GLU A 837 2.10 -16.82 -27.11
C GLU A 837 1.55 -15.38 -27.10
N GLY A 838 2.25 -14.45 -27.75
CA GLY A 838 1.87 -13.05 -27.85
C GLY A 838 0.66 -12.78 -28.74
N ILE A 839 0.35 -13.67 -29.69
CA ILE A 839 -0.84 -13.60 -30.55
C ILE A 839 -1.96 -14.51 -30.03
N PHE A 840 -1.65 -15.77 -29.68
CA PHE A 840 -2.66 -16.77 -29.33
C PHE A 840 -2.78 -17.08 -27.82
N GLY A 841 -1.93 -16.50 -26.96
CA GLY A 841 -1.86 -16.87 -25.55
C GLY A 841 -3.06 -16.46 -24.68
N ASN A 842 -3.88 -15.48 -25.11
CA ASN A 842 -5.12 -15.14 -24.42
C ASN A 842 -6.34 -15.35 -25.31
N ARG A 843 -7.09 -16.43 -25.04
CA ARG A 843 -8.33 -16.76 -25.75
C ARG A 843 -9.40 -15.67 -25.65
N TYR A 844 -9.44 -14.90 -24.56
CA TYR A 844 -10.44 -13.84 -24.38
C TYR A 844 -10.21 -12.68 -25.35
N VAL A 845 -8.95 -12.34 -25.64
CA VAL A 845 -8.63 -11.33 -26.66
C VAL A 845 -9.07 -11.79 -28.05
N LEU A 846 -8.85 -13.05 -28.40
CA LEU A 846 -9.29 -13.59 -29.70
C LEU A 846 -10.81 -13.64 -29.81
N ILE A 847 -11.51 -14.05 -28.74
CA ILE A 847 -12.98 -14.02 -28.69
C ILE A 847 -13.50 -12.59 -28.82
N ALA A 848 -12.85 -11.61 -28.18
CA ALA A 848 -13.22 -10.20 -28.28
C ALA A 848 -12.99 -9.63 -29.69
N ILE A 849 -11.87 -9.94 -30.34
CA ILE A 849 -11.61 -9.55 -31.73
C ILE A 849 -12.65 -10.17 -32.66
N ALA A 850 -12.96 -11.47 -32.49
CA ALA A 850 -13.97 -12.14 -33.31
C ALA A 850 -15.38 -11.54 -33.10
N ALA A 851 -15.75 -11.23 -31.85
CA ALA A 851 -17.01 -10.58 -31.52
C ALA A 851 -17.09 -9.16 -32.10
N CYS A 852 -16.01 -8.38 -31.98
CA CYS A 852 -15.90 -7.04 -32.55
C CYS A 852 -15.99 -7.07 -34.08
N ALA A 853 -15.29 -7.98 -34.74
CA ALA A 853 -15.36 -8.17 -36.18
C ALA A 853 -16.78 -8.56 -36.65
N ALA A 854 -17.47 -9.45 -35.91
CA ALA A 854 -18.85 -9.82 -36.23
C ALA A 854 -19.81 -8.64 -36.08
N LEU A 855 -19.65 -7.81 -35.04
CA LEU A 855 -20.43 -6.58 -34.85
C LEU A 855 -20.12 -5.57 -35.96
N GLN A 856 -18.86 -5.42 -36.38
CA GLN A 856 -18.50 -4.51 -37.45
C GLN A 856 -19.01 -4.98 -38.82
N LEU A 857 -19.04 -6.29 -39.08
CA LEU A 857 -19.70 -6.85 -40.26
C LEU A 857 -21.21 -6.59 -40.23
N ALA A 858 -21.86 -6.71 -39.07
CA ALA A 858 -23.26 -6.37 -38.93
C ALA A 858 -23.52 -4.88 -39.19
N TYR A 859 -22.69 -3.99 -38.63
CA TYR A 859 -22.75 -2.54 -38.89
C TYR A 859 -22.65 -2.20 -40.38
N THR A 860 -21.83 -2.95 -41.12
CA THR A 860 -21.55 -2.69 -42.54
C THR A 860 -22.59 -3.30 -43.47
N HIS A 861 -23.10 -4.50 -43.17
CA HIS A 861 -23.90 -5.30 -44.10
C HIS A 861 -25.36 -5.55 -43.67
N ALA A 862 -25.73 -5.25 -42.43
CA ALA A 862 -27.11 -5.45 -41.98
C ALA A 862 -27.96 -4.23 -42.32
N VAL A 863 -28.99 -4.43 -43.15
CA VAL A 863 -29.91 -3.37 -43.60
C VAL A 863 -30.47 -2.49 -42.46
N PRO A 864 -30.89 -3.02 -41.29
CA PRO A 864 -31.36 -2.17 -40.20
C PRO A 864 -30.27 -1.26 -39.62
N LEU A 865 -29.01 -1.72 -39.56
CA LEU A 865 -27.89 -0.95 -39.04
C LEU A 865 -27.40 0.09 -40.05
N GLN A 866 -27.42 -0.24 -41.35
CA GLN A 866 -27.18 0.72 -42.43
C GLN A 866 -28.13 1.91 -42.37
N ALA A 867 -29.43 1.65 -42.16
CA ALA A 867 -30.44 2.70 -42.01
C ALA A 867 -30.25 3.56 -40.75
N LEU A 868 -29.76 2.98 -39.65
CA LEU A 868 -29.55 3.68 -38.38
C LEU A 868 -28.28 4.55 -38.38
N PHE A 869 -27.19 4.08 -38.99
CA PHE A 869 -25.88 4.74 -38.91
C PHE A 869 -25.45 5.44 -40.20
N GLY A 870 -26.26 5.36 -41.25
CA GLY A 870 -25.90 5.85 -42.58
C GLY A 870 -24.68 5.14 -43.15
N SER A 871 -24.56 3.83 -42.91
CA SER A 871 -23.47 2.99 -43.43
C SER A 871 -23.87 2.28 -44.72
N THR A 872 -22.88 1.87 -45.51
CA THR A 872 -23.09 1.14 -46.78
C THR A 872 -22.30 -0.16 -46.81
N ASP A 873 -22.63 -1.05 -47.75
CA ASP A 873 -21.82 -2.24 -48.00
C ASP A 873 -20.39 -1.85 -48.41
N LEU A 874 -19.41 -2.61 -47.92
CA LEU A 874 -18.02 -2.55 -48.35
C LEU A 874 -17.66 -3.79 -49.18
N SER A 875 -16.97 -3.55 -50.27
CA SER A 875 -16.33 -4.57 -51.10
C SER A 875 -15.15 -5.23 -50.39
N LEU A 876 -14.70 -6.37 -50.94
CA LEU A 876 -13.54 -7.08 -50.40
C LEU A 876 -12.24 -6.24 -50.48
N ASP A 877 -12.10 -5.40 -51.49
CA ASP A 877 -10.94 -4.52 -51.66
C ASP A 877 -10.91 -3.41 -50.60
N GLU A 878 -12.06 -2.84 -50.28
CA GLU A 878 -12.25 -1.87 -49.19
C GLU A 878 -11.89 -2.49 -47.82
N TRP A 879 -12.34 -3.72 -47.56
CA TRP A 879 -11.95 -4.47 -46.37
C TRP A 879 -10.44 -4.75 -46.28
N LEU A 880 -9.78 -5.03 -47.42
CA LEU A 880 -8.32 -5.21 -47.45
C LEU A 880 -7.58 -3.92 -47.10
N ARG A 881 -8.08 -2.75 -47.54
CA ARG A 881 -7.51 -1.44 -47.18
C ARG A 881 -7.69 -1.14 -45.69
N VAL A 882 -8.85 -1.44 -45.12
CA VAL A 882 -9.11 -1.36 -43.67
C VAL A 882 -8.14 -2.25 -42.89
N ALA A 883 -7.96 -3.50 -43.31
CA ALA A 883 -7.03 -4.43 -42.69
C ALA A 883 -5.57 -3.94 -42.79
N PHE A 884 -5.17 -3.36 -43.93
CA PHE A 884 -3.85 -2.78 -44.11
C PHE A 884 -3.59 -1.58 -43.20
N ALA A 885 -4.55 -0.67 -43.07
CA ALA A 885 -4.46 0.47 -42.16
C ALA A 885 -4.27 0.01 -40.70
N GLY A 886 -5.04 -0.99 -40.26
CA GLY A 886 -4.87 -1.55 -38.93
C GLY A 886 -3.53 -2.28 -38.73
N ALA A 887 -3.09 -3.04 -39.73
CA ALA A 887 -1.79 -3.70 -39.71
C ALA A 887 -0.63 -2.70 -39.60
N LEU A 888 -0.74 -1.53 -40.26
CA LEU A 888 0.25 -0.45 -40.17
C LEU A 888 0.39 0.06 -38.73
N VAL A 889 -0.73 0.31 -38.03
CA VAL A 889 -0.73 0.73 -36.62
C VAL A 889 -0.01 -0.30 -35.75
N PHE A 890 -0.29 -1.58 -35.95
CA PHE A 890 0.37 -2.67 -35.23
C PHE A 890 1.88 -2.71 -35.48
N VAL A 891 2.31 -2.63 -36.75
CA VAL A 891 3.73 -2.66 -37.14
C VAL A 891 4.50 -1.50 -36.52
N VAL A 892 3.97 -0.28 -36.59
CA VAL A 892 4.63 0.91 -36.01
C VAL A 892 4.76 0.77 -34.50
N ALA A 893 3.71 0.30 -33.81
CA ALA A 893 3.75 0.08 -32.37
C ALA A 893 4.80 -0.99 -31.97
N GLU A 894 4.96 -2.06 -32.75
CA GLU A 894 5.99 -3.09 -32.50
C GLU A 894 7.42 -2.61 -32.80
N ILE A 895 7.59 -1.75 -33.81
CA ILE A 895 8.87 -1.07 -34.09
C ILE A 895 9.27 -0.20 -32.90
N GLU A 896 8.35 0.62 -32.37
CA GLU A 896 8.59 1.47 -31.21
C GLU A 896 9.06 0.66 -29.99
N LYS A 897 8.36 -0.45 -29.67
CA LYS A 897 8.77 -1.36 -28.59
C LYS A 897 10.17 -1.94 -28.82
N THR A 898 10.53 -2.20 -30.07
CA THR A 898 11.85 -2.74 -30.42
C THR A 898 12.95 -1.70 -30.24
N VAL A 899 12.71 -0.45 -30.67
CA VAL A 899 13.62 0.69 -30.45
C VAL A 899 13.86 0.93 -28.96
N ILE A 900 12.80 0.94 -28.14
CA ILE A 900 12.92 1.17 -26.69
C ILE A 900 13.73 0.06 -26.00
N ARG A 901 13.52 -1.20 -26.39
CA ARG A 901 14.31 -2.33 -25.88
C ARG A 901 15.78 -2.22 -26.30
N GLY A 902 16.03 -1.83 -27.55
CA GLY A 902 17.36 -1.59 -28.10
C GLY A 902 18.11 -0.50 -27.33
N TYR A 903 17.47 0.65 -27.11
CA TYR A 903 18.04 1.79 -26.38
C TYR A 903 18.39 1.45 -24.92
N LYS A 904 17.51 0.72 -24.20
CA LYS A 904 17.80 0.26 -22.83
C LYS A 904 18.97 -0.73 -22.77
N LYS A 905 19.11 -1.61 -23.77
CA LYS A 905 20.22 -2.57 -23.87
C LYS A 905 21.54 -1.87 -24.22
N LEU A 906 21.48 -0.90 -25.14
CA LEU A 906 22.62 -0.08 -25.56
C LEU A 906 23.11 0.82 -24.43
N ARG A 907 22.22 1.48 -23.68
CA ARG A 907 22.61 2.26 -22.49
C ARG A 907 23.29 1.39 -21.43
N ARG A 908 22.81 0.16 -21.19
CA ARG A 908 23.49 -0.81 -20.31
C ARG A 908 24.86 -1.27 -20.84
N HIS A 909 25.06 -1.36 -22.15
CA HIS A 909 26.34 -1.72 -22.76
C HIS A 909 27.32 -0.54 -22.84
N VAL A 910 26.86 0.67 -23.16
CA VAL A 910 27.67 1.89 -23.23
C VAL A 910 28.07 2.38 -21.84
N SER A 911 27.24 2.17 -20.82
CA SER A 911 27.66 2.33 -19.41
C SER A 911 28.68 1.28 -18.94
N GLY A 912 28.85 0.18 -19.70
CA GLY A 912 29.77 -0.93 -19.40
C GLY A 912 31.05 -0.96 -20.24
N ALA A 913 31.11 -0.22 -21.36
CA ALA A 913 32.24 -0.26 -22.29
C ALA A 913 32.55 1.14 -22.84
N GLY A 914 33.60 1.76 -22.31
CA GLY A 914 34.27 2.90 -22.94
C GLY A 914 33.84 4.29 -22.45
N THR A 915 34.47 4.78 -21.39
CA THR A 915 35.15 6.10 -21.32
C THR A 915 35.69 6.33 -19.92
N GLY A 916 37.02 6.25 -19.79
CA GLY A 916 37.70 6.98 -18.72
C GLY A 916 37.63 8.47 -19.04
N LYS A 917 36.92 9.24 -18.22
CA LYS A 917 37.22 10.64 -17.90
C LYS A 917 36.32 11.11 -16.74
N VAL A 918 37.02 11.42 -15.65
CA VAL A 918 36.73 12.47 -14.65
C VAL A 918 35.28 12.57 -14.19
N SER A 919 34.91 11.71 -13.24
CA SER A 919 33.87 12.10 -12.27
C SER A 919 34.54 12.96 -11.20
N HIS A 920 34.24 14.27 -11.20
CA HIS A 920 34.33 15.03 -9.97
C HIS A 920 33.31 14.41 -9.00
N ARG A 921 33.77 13.49 -8.14
CA ARG A 921 33.04 13.12 -6.94
C ARG A 921 32.87 14.40 -6.10
N PRO A 922 31.65 14.84 -5.76
CA PRO A 922 31.53 15.68 -4.59
C PRO A 922 31.92 14.81 -3.40
N ARG A 923 32.97 15.23 -2.68
CA ARG A 923 33.41 14.62 -1.43
C ARG A 923 32.20 14.49 -0.51
N LYS A 924 31.99 13.28 0.04
CA LYS A 924 31.22 13.06 1.27
C LYS A 924 31.78 14.00 2.34
N ALA A 925 31.03 15.05 2.62
CA ALA A 925 31.07 15.82 3.85
C ALA A 925 29.60 15.97 4.23
N GLU A 926 29.27 15.77 5.50
CA GLU A 926 27.99 16.22 6.06
C GLU A 926 27.69 17.60 5.49
N ALA A 927 26.61 17.73 4.73
CA ALA A 927 26.25 19.00 4.12
C ALA A 927 25.67 19.90 5.20
N GLN A 928 26.55 20.44 6.06
CA GLN A 928 26.25 21.65 6.80
C GLN A 928 25.81 22.70 5.78
N TRP A 929 24.62 23.27 5.99
CA TRP A 929 24.16 24.42 5.23
C TRP A 929 25.20 25.54 5.37
N LYS A 930 25.85 25.90 4.26
CA LYS A 930 26.87 26.94 4.23
C LYS A 930 26.24 28.25 3.77
N THR A 931 26.67 29.35 4.35
CA THR A 931 26.36 30.70 3.88
C THR A 931 26.69 30.81 2.38
N PRO A 932 25.74 31.25 1.54
CA PRO A 932 25.99 31.42 0.11
C PRO A 932 27.14 32.40 -0.16
N ARG A 933 28.15 31.98 -0.92
CA ARG A 933 29.31 32.82 -1.30
C ARG A 933 29.43 33.05 -2.81
N SER A 934 28.69 32.32 -3.63
CA SER A 934 28.59 32.58 -5.07
C SER A 934 27.14 32.85 -5.47
N PHE A 935 26.92 34.01 -6.09
CA PHE A 935 25.63 34.51 -6.51
C PHE A 935 25.60 34.62 -8.03
N LEU A 936 24.64 33.96 -8.67
CA LEU A 936 24.43 34.09 -10.12
C LEU A 936 23.19 34.93 -10.35
N VAL A 937 23.32 35.99 -11.15
CA VAL A 937 22.20 36.82 -11.60
C VAL A 937 22.01 36.61 -13.10
N ALA A 938 20.83 36.12 -13.48
CA ALA A 938 20.42 36.11 -14.87
C ALA A 938 19.72 37.43 -15.19
N THR A 939 20.23 38.17 -16.17
CA THR A 939 19.70 39.48 -16.55
C THR A 939 19.17 39.49 -17.98
N ASP A 940 18.02 40.11 -18.17
CA ASP A 940 17.46 40.48 -19.47
C ASP A 940 17.56 42.00 -19.70
N PHE A 941 18.35 42.71 -18.90
CA PHE A 941 18.50 44.17 -18.88
C PHE A 941 17.24 44.96 -18.49
N SER A 942 16.20 44.29 -17.97
CA SER A 942 15.04 44.96 -17.38
C SER A 942 15.40 45.67 -16.06
N ALA A 943 14.57 46.63 -15.64
CA ALA A 943 14.71 47.29 -14.34
C ALA A 943 14.66 46.29 -13.17
N ASP A 944 13.83 45.25 -13.26
CA ASP A 944 13.73 44.18 -12.27
C ASP A 944 15.00 43.33 -12.21
N SER A 945 15.63 43.05 -13.36
CA SER A 945 16.94 42.39 -13.39
C SER A 945 18.06 43.28 -12.81
N GLY A 946 17.95 44.60 -12.96
CA GLY A 946 18.84 45.57 -12.32
C GLY A 946 18.69 45.55 -10.79
N ASN A 947 17.45 45.48 -10.30
CA ASN A 947 17.16 45.31 -8.87
C ASN A 947 17.74 43.98 -8.34
N ALA A 948 17.57 42.89 -9.10
CA ALA A 948 18.14 41.58 -8.78
C ALA A 948 19.68 41.62 -8.69
N ALA A 949 20.33 42.29 -9.64
CA ALA A 949 21.78 42.48 -9.63
C ALA A 949 22.25 43.29 -8.39
N GLY A 950 21.57 44.39 -8.07
CA GLY A 950 21.88 45.20 -6.89
C GLY A 950 21.68 44.44 -5.58
N ARG A 951 20.59 43.68 -5.45
CA ARG A 951 20.32 42.82 -4.27
C ARG A 951 21.38 41.73 -4.12
N ALA A 952 21.72 41.03 -5.21
CA ALA A 952 22.74 40.00 -5.20
C ALA A 952 24.12 40.56 -4.81
N ALA A 953 24.47 41.76 -5.30
CA ALA A 953 25.70 42.44 -4.93
C ALA A 953 25.75 42.79 -3.44
N SER A 954 24.65 43.32 -2.88
CA SER A 954 24.55 43.62 -1.45
C SER A 954 24.73 42.36 -0.59
N LEU A 955 24.06 41.26 -0.95
CA LEU A 955 24.20 39.98 -0.25
C LEU A 955 25.61 39.40 -0.39
N ALA A 956 26.19 39.46 -1.59
CA ALA A 956 27.54 39.01 -1.82
C ALA A 956 28.57 39.83 -1.03
N ALA A 957 28.41 41.15 -0.91
CA ALA A 957 29.26 41.98 -0.06
C ALA A 957 29.10 41.66 1.44
N GLU A 958 27.86 41.47 1.91
CA GLU A 958 27.57 41.09 3.30
C GLU A 958 28.19 39.74 3.68
N HIS A 959 28.19 38.78 2.75
CA HIS A 959 28.66 37.40 2.97
C HIS A 959 30.09 37.13 2.46
N GLN A 960 30.85 38.17 2.09
CA GLN A 960 32.21 38.06 1.52
C GLN A 960 32.30 37.10 0.31
N GLY A 961 31.30 37.18 -0.56
CA GLY A 961 31.13 36.34 -1.75
C GLY A 961 31.52 37.03 -3.06
N ARG A 962 31.14 36.39 -4.16
CA ARG A 962 31.31 36.88 -5.54
C ARG A 962 29.99 36.88 -6.30
N LEU A 963 29.87 37.78 -7.26
CA LEU A 963 28.73 37.95 -8.14
C LEU A 963 29.09 37.58 -9.57
N ASP A 964 28.30 36.72 -10.21
CA ASP A 964 28.42 36.38 -11.62
C ASP A 964 27.15 36.85 -12.35
N LEU A 965 27.30 37.75 -13.32
CA LEU A 965 26.22 38.25 -14.18
C LEU A 965 26.18 37.44 -15.48
N LEU A 966 25.01 36.94 -15.84
CA LEU A 966 24.77 36.15 -17.05
C LEU A 966 23.64 36.76 -17.88
N HIS A 967 23.92 37.01 -19.16
CA HIS A 967 22.89 37.27 -20.16
C HIS A 967 22.89 36.14 -21.19
N VAL A 968 21.70 35.65 -21.57
CA VAL A 968 21.57 34.60 -22.59
C VAL A 968 20.88 35.19 -23.82
N VAL A 969 21.59 35.17 -24.94
CA VAL A 969 21.03 35.54 -26.25
C VAL A 969 20.27 34.33 -26.79
N ASP A 970 18.95 34.48 -26.91
CA ASP A 970 18.06 33.40 -27.33
C ASP A 970 18.20 33.06 -28.83
N LEU A 971 18.24 31.76 -29.15
CA LEU A 971 18.39 31.26 -30.52
C LEU A 971 17.22 31.67 -31.45
N SER A 972 16.02 31.87 -30.93
CA SER A 972 14.88 32.30 -31.76
C SER A 972 14.99 33.78 -32.16
N SER A 973 15.53 34.61 -31.27
CA SER A 973 15.85 36.01 -31.58
C SER A 973 16.97 36.11 -32.61
N LEU A 974 17.98 35.23 -32.53
CA LEU A 974 19.01 35.12 -33.56
C LEU A 974 18.46 34.68 -34.92
N LYS A 975 17.49 33.75 -34.96
CA LYS A 975 16.82 33.35 -36.20
C LYS A 975 16.01 34.50 -36.81
N ALA A 976 15.21 35.20 -36.01
CA ALA A 976 14.42 36.35 -36.48
C ALA A 976 15.31 37.48 -37.04
N VAL A 977 16.46 37.74 -36.40
CA VAL A 977 17.42 38.74 -36.87
C VAL A 977 18.16 38.28 -38.13
N ARG A 978 18.49 36.98 -38.24
CA ARG A 978 19.04 36.38 -39.47
C ARG A 978 18.06 36.43 -40.65
N GLU A 979 16.76 36.33 -40.40
CA GLU A 979 15.71 36.49 -41.43
C GLU A 979 15.54 37.95 -41.86
N LEU A 980 15.69 38.91 -40.93
CA LEU A 980 15.56 40.35 -41.22
C LEU A 980 16.79 40.97 -41.89
N LEU A 981 18.00 40.54 -41.52
CA LEU A 981 19.26 41.08 -42.05
C LEU A 981 19.82 40.14 -43.12
N ARG A 982 19.63 40.49 -44.40
CA ARG A 982 20.12 39.77 -45.59
C ARG A 982 21.66 39.72 -45.75
N SER A 983 22.47 39.88 -44.70
CA SER A 983 23.93 39.70 -44.71
C SER A 983 24.35 38.70 -43.62
N HIS A 984 24.64 37.47 -44.04
CA HIS A 984 25.07 36.38 -43.17
C HIS A 984 26.53 36.59 -42.71
N ASP A 985 26.83 36.12 -41.50
CA ASP A 985 28.10 36.11 -40.74
C ASP A 985 28.36 37.27 -39.74
N GLU A 986 27.98 38.53 -40.00
CA GLU A 986 28.26 39.62 -39.03
C GLU A 986 27.15 39.89 -37.99
N ALA A 987 25.90 39.50 -38.26
CA ALA A 987 24.76 39.90 -37.43
C ALA A 987 24.78 39.28 -36.02
N GLU A 988 25.18 38.01 -35.92
CA GLU A 988 25.32 37.31 -34.64
C GLU A 988 26.46 37.90 -33.80
N ALA A 989 27.62 38.17 -34.42
CA ALA A 989 28.75 38.80 -33.74
C ALA A 989 28.41 40.20 -33.22
N LYS A 990 27.63 40.99 -33.98
CA LYS A 990 27.15 42.32 -33.55
C LYS A 990 26.17 42.23 -32.39
N LEU A 991 25.27 41.25 -32.39
CA LEU A 991 24.24 41.09 -31.37
C LEU A 991 24.83 40.58 -30.05
N VAL A 992 25.70 39.56 -30.13
CA VAL A 992 26.48 39.09 -28.97
C VAL A 992 27.41 40.19 -28.46
N GLY A 993 28.07 40.94 -29.35
CA GLY A 993 28.92 42.08 -28.97
C GLY A 993 28.17 43.26 -28.35
N ALA A 994 26.92 43.51 -28.74
CA ALA A 994 26.05 44.50 -28.09
C ALA A 994 25.62 44.04 -26.69
N ALA A 995 25.19 42.78 -26.56
CA ALA A 995 24.85 42.19 -25.28
C ALA A 995 26.05 42.17 -24.31
N GLN A 996 27.26 41.88 -24.81
CA GLN A 996 28.48 41.88 -24.01
C GLN A 996 28.79 43.29 -23.46
N ARG A 997 28.60 44.34 -24.27
CA ARG A 997 28.78 45.74 -23.82
C ARG A 997 27.77 46.13 -22.75
N GLN A 998 26.49 45.84 -22.95
CA GLN A 998 25.43 46.13 -21.97
C GLN A 998 25.64 45.37 -20.65
N LEU A 999 26.11 44.11 -20.73
CA LEU A 999 26.39 43.32 -19.53
C LEU A 999 27.60 43.86 -18.76
N GLU A 1000 28.63 44.34 -19.47
CA GLU A 1000 29.80 44.95 -18.85
C GLU A 1000 29.48 46.31 -18.20
N GLU A 1001 28.58 47.09 -18.82
CA GLU A 1001 28.02 48.31 -18.22
C GLU A 1001 27.26 47.98 -16.92
N ALA A 1002 26.35 46.99 -16.96
CA ALA A 1002 25.63 46.54 -15.77
C ALA A 1002 26.57 46.06 -14.65
N ARG A 1003 27.64 45.33 -15.00
CA ARG A 1003 28.69 44.91 -14.05
C ARG A 1003 29.40 46.10 -13.42
N SER A 1004 29.75 47.10 -14.24
CA SER A 1004 30.42 48.34 -13.80
C SER A 1004 29.53 49.13 -12.85
N ASP A 1005 28.24 49.26 -13.14
CA ASP A 1005 27.31 50.02 -12.31
C ASP A 1005 27.05 49.35 -10.94
N VAL A 1006 26.99 48.02 -10.92
CA VAL A 1006 26.95 47.27 -9.67
C VAL A 1006 28.25 47.42 -8.87
N ALA A 1007 29.41 47.36 -9.53
CA ALA A 1007 30.71 47.50 -8.87
C ALA A 1007 30.96 48.91 -8.30
N LYS A 1008 30.38 49.96 -8.91
CA LYS A 1008 30.43 51.34 -8.37
C LYS A 1008 29.59 51.51 -7.11
N THR A 1009 28.48 50.79 -7.01
CA THR A 1009 27.50 50.95 -5.92
C THR A 1009 27.82 50.04 -4.74
N VAL A 1010 28.32 48.84 -4.98
CA VAL A 1010 28.69 47.87 -3.94
C VAL A 1010 30.05 47.26 -4.27
N PRO A 1011 31.06 47.35 -3.36
CA PRO A 1011 32.38 46.79 -3.59
C PRO A 1011 32.34 45.25 -3.47
N VAL A 1012 32.07 44.57 -4.59
CA VAL A 1012 32.02 43.10 -4.68
C VAL A 1012 32.82 42.61 -5.90
N PRO A 1013 33.54 41.47 -5.81
CA PRO A 1013 34.10 40.80 -6.98
C PRO A 1013 32.98 40.37 -7.93
N ALA A 1014 32.84 41.06 -9.06
CA ALA A 1014 31.80 40.81 -10.07
C ALA A 1014 32.39 40.37 -11.41
N SER A 1015 31.87 39.29 -11.98
CA SER A 1015 32.17 38.82 -13.34
C SER A 1015 30.94 38.94 -14.25
N ALA A 1016 31.14 39.02 -15.56
CA ALA A 1016 30.07 39.10 -16.56
C ALA A 1016 30.37 38.17 -17.74
N ARG A 1017 29.36 37.41 -18.18
CA ARG A 1017 29.45 36.57 -19.38
C ARG A 1017 28.14 36.54 -20.17
N VAL A 1018 28.25 36.59 -21.49
CA VAL A 1018 27.13 36.32 -22.41
C VAL A 1018 27.20 34.88 -22.89
N ALA A 1019 26.06 34.17 -22.83
CA ALA A 1019 25.88 32.85 -23.42
C ALA A 1019 24.92 32.93 -24.62
N VAL A 1020 25.03 31.98 -25.55
CA VAL A 1020 24.14 31.87 -26.72
C VAL A 1020 23.53 30.48 -26.69
N GLY A 1021 22.21 30.40 -26.59
CA GLY A 1021 21.54 29.10 -26.41
C GLY A 1021 20.08 29.22 -26.00
N ASN A 1022 19.55 28.14 -25.43
CA ASN A 1022 18.24 28.17 -24.78
C ASN A 1022 18.37 28.88 -23.43
N VAL A 1023 17.60 29.96 -23.25
CA VAL A 1023 17.64 30.82 -22.04
C VAL A 1023 17.55 30.01 -20.75
N LEU A 1024 16.66 29.02 -20.67
CA LEU A 1024 16.47 28.24 -19.44
C LEU A 1024 17.63 27.28 -19.18
N GLU A 1025 18.10 26.58 -20.22
CA GLU A 1025 19.18 25.58 -20.09
C GLU A 1025 20.51 26.23 -19.71
N GLU A 1026 20.84 27.37 -20.33
CA GLU A 1026 22.07 28.11 -20.03
C GLU A 1026 22.06 28.70 -18.62
N ILE A 1027 20.92 29.25 -18.16
CA ILE A 1027 20.78 29.76 -16.79
C ILE A 1027 20.88 28.61 -15.77
N LEU A 1028 20.24 27.47 -16.02
CA LEU A 1028 20.30 26.31 -15.11
C LEU A 1028 21.72 25.72 -15.05
N SER A 1029 22.38 25.57 -16.20
CA SER A 1029 23.77 25.10 -16.27
C SER A 1029 24.73 26.04 -15.53
N ALA A 1030 24.54 27.35 -15.67
CA ALA A 1030 25.27 28.35 -14.91
C ALA A 1030 25.00 28.25 -13.39
N ALA A 1031 23.74 28.02 -13.01
CA ALA A 1031 23.32 27.95 -11.62
C ALA A 1031 23.96 26.77 -10.88
N GLU A 1032 24.33 25.68 -11.57
CA GLU A 1032 25.02 24.54 -10.95
C GLU A 1032 26.33 24.94 -10.24
N GLN A 1033 26.99 26.02 -10.67
CA GLN A 1033 28.25 26.51 -10.09
C GLN A 1033 28.05 27.61 -9.04
N ALA A 1034 26.82 28.07 -8.83
CA ALA A 1034 26.45 29.08 -7.85
C ALA A 1034 25.81 28.47 -6.59
N ASN A 1035 25.88 29.17 -5.46
CA ASN A 1035 25.17 28.80 -4.23
C ASN A 1035 23.74 29.36 -4.21
N LEU A 1036 23.52 30.51 -4.86
CA LEU A 1036 22.23 31.17 -4.96
C LEU A 1036 22.00 31.69 -6.38
N LEU A 1037 20.87 31.32 -6.99
CA LEU A 1037 20.38 31.92 -8.22
C LEU A 1037 19.48 33.12 -7.87
N VAL A 1038 19.70 34.27 -8.49
CA VAL A 1038 18.97 35.50 -8.22
C VAL A 1038 18.32 35.99 -9.52
N LEU A 1039 17.01 36.22 -9.48
CA LEU A 1039 16.17 36.54 -10.64
C LEU A 1039 15.35 37.81 -10.38
N GLY A 1040 15.09 38.59 -11.43
CA GLY A 1040 14.10 39.67 -11.39
C GLY A 1040 12.67 39.12 -11.45
N ALA A 1041 11.72 39.86 -10.88
CA ALA A 1041 10.32 39.43 -10.77
C ALA A 1041 9.57 39.35 -12.12
N ARG A 1042 9.88 40.22 -13.08
CA ARG A 1042 9.24 40.25 -14.40
C ARG A 1042 10.28 40.39 -15.51
N GLY A 1043 10.01 39.77 -16.66
CA GLY A 1043 10.83 39.93 -17.86
C GLY A 1043 10.35 41.08 -18.74
N LEU A 1044 11.10 41.39 -19.79
CA LEU A 1044 10.78 42.45 -20.77
C LEU A 1044 9.41 42.36 -21.47
N ASN A 1045 8.70 41.22 -21.43
CA ASN A 1045 7.48 40.98 -22.24
C ASN A 1045 6.25 40.58 -21.39
N PRO A 1046 5.49 41.54 -20.83
CA PRO A 1046 4.36 41.29 -19.92
C PRO A 1046 3.20 40.48 -20.56
N LEU A 1047 2.97 40.61 -21.87
CA LEU A 1047 1.93 39.87 -22.61
C LEU A 1047 2.26 38.37 -22.76
N ARG A 1048 3.54 38.02 -22.94
CA ARG A 1048 4.01 36.63 -23.04
C ARG A 1048 4.03 35.95 -21.68
N ASP A 1049 4.34 36.71 -20.63
CA ASP A 1049 4.38 36.25 -19.25
C ASP A 1049 2.99 35.90 -18.70
N LEU A 1050 1.92 36.57 -19.17
CA LEU A 1050 0.53 36.26 -18.79
C LEU A 1050 0.05 34.89 -19.29
N ILE A 1051 0.57 34.41 -20.43
CA ILE A 1051 0.12 33.17 -21.11
C ILE A 1051 1.00 31.97 -20.72
N LEU A 1052 2.31 32.15 -20.59
CA LEU A 1052 3.28 31.05 -20.42
C LEU A 1052 3.95 31.00 -19.03
N GLY A 1053 3.67 31.99 -18.17
CA GLY A 1053 4.41 32.22 -16.93
C GLY A 1053 5.77 32.90 -17.17
N THR A 1054 6.24 33.64 -16.17
CA THR A 1054 7.52 34.35 -16.24
C THR A 1054 8.69 33.38 -16.42
N THR A 1055 9.83 33.86 -16.93
CA THR A 1055 11.07 33.06 -16.95
C THR A 1055 11.46 32.62 -15.52
N ALA A 1056 11.18 33.45 -14.51
CA ALA A 1056 11.37 33.12 -13.10
C ALA A 1056 10.49 31.92 -12.66
N ASP A 1057 9.21 31.88 -13.02
CA ASP A 1057 8.33 30.75 -12.71
C ASP A 1057 8.79 29.44 -13.33
N ARG A 1058 9.37 29.50 -14.53
CA ARG A 1058 9.90 28.33 -15.23
C ARG A 1058 11.22 27.86 -14.63
N LEU A 1059 12.12 28.79 -14.30
CA LEU A 1059 13.38 28.49 -13.62
C LEU A 1059 13.17 27.94 -12.21
N LEU A 1060 12.22 28.46 -11.44
CA LEU A 1060 11.90 27.95 -10.09
C LEU A 1060 11.36 26.51 -10.10
N ARG A 1061 10.67 26.12 -11.18
CA ARG A 1061 10.21 24.74 -11.37
C ARG A 1061 11.36 23.79 -11.63
N MET A 1062 12.37 24.21 -12.40
CA MET A 1062 13.44 23.36 -12.90
C MET A 1062 14.75 23.43 -12.08
N SER A 1063 14.99 24.54 -11.38
CA SER A 1063 16.18 24.75 -10.56
C SER A 1063 16.13 23.84 -9.33
N ILE A 1064 17.28 23.27 -8.98
CA ILE A 1064 17.52 22.55 -7.72
C ILE A 1064 18.33 23.40 -6.74
N ARG A 1065 18.71 24.62 -7.14
CA ARG A 1065 19.46 25.58 -6.32
C ARG A 1065 18.49 26.53 -5.63
N PRO A 1066 18.80 26.97 -4.39
CA PRO A 1066 18.07 28.07 -3.77
C PRO A 1066 17.96 29.24 -4.76
N THR A 1067 16.74 29.74 -4.93
CA THR A 1067 16.44 30.74 -5.95
C THR A 1067 15.72 31.92 -5.31
N LEU A 1068 16.34 33.10 -5.39
CA LEU A 1068 15.81 34.36 -4.88
C LEU A 1068 15.16 35.15 -6.01
N VAL A 1069 13.88 35.48 -5.85
CA VAL A 1069 13.15 36.38 -6.75
C VAL A 1069 13.09 37.76 -6.10
N VAL A 1070 13.68 38.74 -6.77
CA VAL A 1070 13.80 40.12 -6.27
C VAL A 1070 12.69 40.98 -6.86
N LYS A 1071 11.87 41.56 -5.99
CA LYS A 1071 10.72 42.41 -6.34
C LYS A 1071 10.94 43.88 -5.98
N ARG A 1072 11.85 44.17 -5.05
CA ARG A 1072 12.09 45.53 -4.55
C ARG A 1072 13.49 46.04 -4.90
N PRO A 1073 13.67 47.36 -5.12
CA PRO A 1073 14.98 47.97 -5.30
C PRO A 1073 15.82 47.88 -4.02
N ALA A 1074 17.15 47.76 -4.19
CA ALA A 1074 18.10 47.52 -3.11
C ALA A 1074 18.11 48.65 -2.06
N ARG A 1075 17.70 48.32 -0.83
CA ARG A 1075 17.84 49.15 0.36
C ARG A 1075 18.37 48.25 1.48
N GLU A 1076 19.71 48.16 1.61
CA GLU A 1076 20.40 47.41 2.67
C GLU A 1076 20.07 45.89 2.78
N GLY A 1077 20.70 45.19 3.72
CA GLY A 1077 20.44 43.77 4.01
C GLY A 1077 19.04 43.53 4.59
N TYR A 1078 18.54 42.30 4.50
CA TYR A 1078 17.20 41.95 5.02
C TYR A 1078 17.12 42.16 6.53
N ARG A 1079 16.11 42.91 7.01
CA ARG A 1079 15.90 43.18 8.44
C ARG A 1079 14.72 42.42 9.03
N ARG A 1080 13.70 42.13 8.22
CA ARG A 1080 12.52 41.36 8.66
C ARG A 1080 12.22 40.25 7.68
N VAL A 1081 12.25 39.01 8.16
CA VAL A 1081 12.11 37.81 7.34
C VAL A 1081 10.92 36.99 7.81
N LEU A 1082 10.06 36.64 6.87
CA LEU A 1082 8.90 35.79 7.09
C LEU A 1082 9.21 34.36 6.64
N VAL A 1083 8.94 33.38 7.49
CA VAL A 1083 9.13 31.96 7.17
C VAL A 1083 7.81 31.23 7.43
N PRO A 1084 7.01 30.96 6.38
CA PRO A 1084 5.86 30.09 6.49
C PRO A 1084 6.30 28.66 6.80
N VAL A 1085 5.64 28.03 7.76
CA VAL A 1085 5.97 26.70 8.29
C VAL A 1085 4.78 25.77 8.18
N ASP A 1086 5.00 24.62 7.55
CA ASP A 1086 4.05 23.51 7.43
C ASP A 1086 4.51 22.25 8.19
N PHE A 1087 5.59 22.39 8.97
CA PHE A 1087 6.29 21.31 9.69
C PHE A 1087 6.94 20.23 8.80
N SER A 1088 7.08 20.47 7.49
CA SER A 1088 7.82 19.58 6.59
C SER A 1088 9.35 19.79 6.70
N PRO A 1089 10.18 18.82 6.24
CA PRO A 1089 11.62 19.00 6.13
C PRO A 1089 12.03 20.26 5.34
N HIS A 1090 11.21 20.64 4.35
CA HIS A 1090 11.41 21.86 3.56
C HIS A 1090 11.24 23.14 4.38
N SER A 1091 10.36 23.15 5.39
CA SER A 1091 10.23 24.27 6.33
C SER A 1091 11.48 24.43 7.21
N ILE A 1092 12.13 23.32 7.60
CA ILE A 1092 13.41 23.35 8.33
C ILE A 1092 14.51 23.92 7.42
N ALA A 1093 14.56 23.47 6.17
CA ALA A 1093 15.51 24.00 5.18
C ALA A 1093 15.30 25.51 4.93
N ALA A 1094 14.04 25.95 4.82
CA ALA A 1094 13.68 27.35 4.68
C ALA A 1094 14.12 28.18 5.88
N LEU A 1095 13.85 27.72 7.11
CA LEU A 1095 14.29 28.38 8.33
C LEU A 1095 15.82 28.48 8.41
N LYS A 1096 16.54 27.37 8.17
CA LYS A 1096 18.02 27.36 8.17
C LYS A 1096 18.59 28.33 7.13
N MET A 1097 18.03 28.36 5.93
CA MET A 1097 18.47 29.27 4.87
C MET A 1097 18.14 30.74 5.20
N ALA A 1098 16.96 31.03 5.75
CA ALA A 1098 16.59 32.37 6.21
C ALA A 1098 17.63 32.92 7.20
N MET A 1099 18.06 32.08 8.14
CA MET A 1099 19.05 32.44 9.15
C MET A 1099 20.47 32.61 8.59
N LEU A 1100 20.80 31.96 7.47
CA LEU A 1100 22.09 32.11 6.79
C LEU A 1100 22.13 33.34 5.88
N ILE A 1101 21.05 33.61 5.15
CA ILE A 1101 21.01 34.69 4.16
C ILE A 1101 20.79 36.06 4.83
N ALA A 1102 20.07 36.09 5.95
CA ALA A 1102 19.71 37.28 6.71
C ALA A 1102 20.06 37.13 8.21
N PRO A 1103 21.34 37.05 8.57
CA PRO A 1103 21.76 36.71 9.93
C PRO A 1103 21.38 37.75 10.99
N LYS A 1104 21.12 38.99 10.58
CA LYS A 1104 20.76 40.12 11.46
C LYS A 1104 19.25 40.42 11.49
N ALA A 1105 18.43 39.62 10.82
CA ALA A 1105 17.00 39.87 10.70
C ALA A 1105 16.19 39.36 11.89
N ASP A 1106 15.09 40.05 12.17
CA ASP A 1106 13.99 39.53 12.97
C ASP A 1106 13.21 38.51 12.12
N VAL A 1107 13.09 37.27 12.60
CA VAL A 1107 12.51 36.16 11.83
C VAL A 1107 11.14 35.79 12.40
N TRP A 1108 10.10 35.88 11.57
CA TRP A 1108 8.72 35.55 11.92
C TRP A 1108 8.35 34.19 11.35
N LEU A 1109 8.17 33.20 12.24
CA LEU A 1109 7.69 31.87 11.91
C LEU A 1109 6.16 31.85 11.94
N ILE A 1110 5.56 31.52 10.80
CA ILE A 1110 4.11 31.56 10.64
C ILE A 1110 3.57 30.18 10.31
N HIS A 1111 2.62 29.69 11.10
CA HIS A 1111 1.85 28.51 10.79
C HIS A 1111 0.36 28.85 10.72
N ALA A 1112 -0.23 28.68 9.54
CA ALA A 1112 -1.67 28.68 9.37
C ALA A 1112 -2.21 27.27 9.63
N PHE A 1113 -3.10 27.13 10.61
CA PHE A 1113 -3.77 25.86 10.88
C PHE A 1113 -5.26 25.95 10.53
N VAL A 1114 -5.85 24.80 10.19
CA VAL A 1114 -7.30 24.63 10.11
C VAL A 1114 -7.66 23.59 11.15
N ALA A 1115 -8.66 23.89 11.99
CA ALA A 1115 -9.07 22.96 13.03
C ALA A 1115 -9.68 21.69 12.36
N PRO A 1116 -9.12 20.49 12.59
CA PRO A 1116 -9.60 19.27 11.94
C PRO A 1116 -11.09 19.04 12.25
N PHE A 1117 -11.88 18.60 11.29
CA PHE A 1117 -13.32 18.32 11.51
C PHE A 1117 -14.22 19.52 11.87
N GLU A 1118 -13.73 20.76 11.96
CA GLU A 1118 -14.54 21.93 12.33
C GLU A 1118 -15.83 22.07 11.48
N GLY A 1119 -15.70 21.90 10.16
CA GLY A 1119 -16.86 21.92 9.26
C GLY A 1119 -17.86 20.79 9.52
N ARG A 1120 -17.38 19.62 9.96
CA ARG A 1120 -18.23 18.48 10.34
C ARG A 1120 -18.86 18.67 11.71
N LEU A 1121 -18.16 19.28 12.65
CA LEU A 1121 -18.67 19.62 13.98
C LEU A 1121 -19.77 20.69 13.89
N ARG A 1122 -19.61 21.69 13.02
CA ARG A 1122 -20.71 22.63 12.68
C ARG A 1122 -21.91 21.92 12.05
N LEU A 1123 -21.66 21.02 11.10
CA LEU A 1123 -22.73 20.21 10.49
C LEU A 1123 -23.43 19.29 11.52
N ALA A 1124 -22.71 18.87 12.57
CA ALA A 1124 -23.22 18.07 13.68
C ALA A 1124 -23.92 18.91 14.77
N GLY A 1125 -24.07 20.23 14.59
CA GLY A 1125 -24.77 21.11 15.52
C GLY A 1125 -23.98 21.47 16.78
N VAL A 1126 -22.66 21.30 16.77
CA VAL A 1126 -21.79 21.69 17.90
C VAL A 1126 -21.82 23.23 18.06
N PRO A 1127 -22.10 23.75 19.27
CA PRO A 1127 -22.11 25.19 19.54
C PRO A 1127 -20.78 25.86 19.20
N ASP A 1128 -20.83 27.12 18.74
CA ASP A 1128 -19.60 27.88 18.41
C ASP A 1128 -18.66 28.04 19.63
N GLU A 1129 -19.17 28.00 20.87
CA GLU A 1129 -18.34 28.03 22.09
C GLU A 1129 -17.46 26.77 22.26
N ASP A 1130 -17.98 25.60 21.90
CA ASP A 1130 -17.23 24.34 21.95
C ASP A 1130 -16.21 24.24 20.79
N LEU A 1131 -16.56 24.82 19.64
CA LEU A 1131 -15.65 24.96 18.50
C LEU A 1131 -14.46 25.88 18.83
N GLU A 1132 -14.66 26.91 19.66
CA GLU A 1132 -13.57 27.75 20.14
C GLU A 1132 -12.60 26.96 21.03
N THR A 1133 -13.11 26.09 21.92
CA THR A 1133 -12.26 25.20 22.73
C THR A 1133 -11.41 24.29 21.84
N TYR A 1134 -12.01 23.73 20.80
CA TYR A 1134 -11.31 22.89 19.83
C TYR A 1134 -10.23 23.65 19.02
N ARG A 1135 -10.51 24.90 18.63
CA ARG A 1135 -9.52 25.78 17.98
C ARG A 1135 -8.36 26.12 18.92
N VAL A 1136 -8.64 26.35 20.21
CA VAL A 1136 -7.61 26.64 21.22
C VAL A 1136 -6.66 25.45 21.39
N GLU A 1137 -7.16 24.22 21.45
CA GLU A 1137 -6.32 23.01 21.53
C GLU A 1137 -5.46 22.82 20.29
N ALA A 1138 -6.05 22.93 19.08
CA ALA A 1138 -5.32 22.83 17.83
C ALA A 1138 -4.21 23.90 17.73
N ARG A 1139 -4.48 25.12 18.21
CA ARG A 1139 -3.49 26.20 18.30
C ARG A 1139 -2.36 25.87 19.25
N GLN A 1140 -2.66 25.31 20.44
CA GLN A 1140 -1.63 24.91 21.40
C GLN A 1140 -0.73 23.81 20.84
N GLN A 1141 -1.30 22.80 20.18
CA GLN A 1141 -0.53 21.73 19.54
C GLN A 1141 0.40 22.26 18.44
N ALA A 1142 -0.10 23.17 17.60
CA ALA A 1142 0.70 23.82 16.58
C ALA A 1142 1.84 24.67 17.19
N LEU A 1143 1.60 25.38 18.30
CA LEU A 1143 2.65 26.11 19.03
C LEU A 1143 3.74 25.19 19.59
N ILE A 1144 3.37 24.02 20.11
CA ILE A 1144 4.33 23.01 20.60
C ILE A 1144 5.21 22.51 19.44
N ARG A 1145 4.60 22.13 18.31
CA ARG A 1145 5.33 21.65 17.13
C ARG A 1145 6.27 22.72 16.57
N LEU A 1146 5.84 23.97 16.58
CA LEU A 1146 6.67 25.10 16.15
C LEU A 1146 7.85 25.33 17.11
N GLY A 1147 7.68 25.06 18.40
CA GLY A 1147 8.77 24.99 19.37
C GLY A 1147 9.79 23.88 19.05
N ASN A 1148 9.33 22.67 18.72
CA ASN A 1148 10.21 21.56 18.36
C ASN A 1148 11.00 21.85 17.07
N LEU A 1149 10.37 22.45 16.07
CA LEU A 1149 11.03 22.83 14.82
C LEU A 1149 12.18 23.85 15.05
N MET A 1150 12.06 24.72 16.05
CA MET A 1150 13.14 25.63 16.43
C MET A 1150 14.30 24.90 17.10
N LEU A 1151 14.02 23.87 17.91
CA LEU A 1151 15.04 23.01 18.51
C LEU A 1151 15.81 22.23 17.43
N ASP A 1152 15.11 21.70 16.42
CA ASP A 1152 15.71 20.98 15.28
C ASP A 1152 16.53 21.90 14.35
N ALA A 1153 16.21 23.20 14.34
CA ALA A 1153 17.00 24.23 13.69
C ALA A 1153 18.27 24.61 14.48
N GLY A 1154 18.40 24.15 15.74
CA GLY A 1154 19.60 24.26 16.57
C GLY A 1154 19.75 25.57 17.35
N GLU A 1155 18.66 26.30 17.63
CA GLU A 1155 18.77 27.70 18.10
C GLU A 1155 17.82 28.07 19.26
N THR A 1156 18.37 28.78 20.25
CA THR A 1156 17.67 29.24 21.47
C THR A 1156 17.85 30.73 21.78
N GLN A 1157 18.58 31.52 20.98
CA GLN A 1157 18.97 32.90 21.35
C GLN A 1157 18.69 34.02 20.32
N ARG A 1158 18.01 33.77 19.19
CA ARG A 1158 17.65 34.83 18.22
C ARG A 1158 16.24 35.39 18.40
N ARG A 1159 16.00 36.59 17.85
CA ARG A 1159 14.68 37.26 17.77
C ARG A 1159 13.75 36.52 16.79
N LEU A 1160 13.25 35.38 17.24
CA LEU A 1160 12.28 34.54 16.54
C LEU A 1160 10.88 34.81 17.09
N PHE A 1161 10.00 35.31 16.23
CA PHE A 1161 8.60 35.57 16.54
C PHE A 1161 7.74 34.42 16.03
N ARG A 1162 6.85 33.90 16.87
CA ARG A 1162 6.01 32.74 16.55
C ARG A 1162 4.57 33.19 16.37
N VAL A 1163 4.00 32.90 15.21
CA VAL A 1163 2.61 33.22 14.90
C VAL A 1163 1.92 31.94 14.47
N VAL A 1164 0.90 31.57 15.23
CA VAL A 1164 0.01 30.45 14.92
C VAL A 1164 -1.40 31.01 14.91
N GLU A 1165 -2.03 30.98 13.74
CA GLU A 1165 -3.34 31.56 13.49
C GLU A 1165 -4.19 30.64 12.62
N HIS A 1166 -5.49 30.71 12.82
CA HIS A 1166 -6.46 29.88 12.11
C HIS A 1166 -6.86 30.55 10.79
N GLY A 1167 -6.79 29.82 9.67
CA GLY A 1167 -7.25 30.34 8.38
C GLY A 1167 -6.53 29.79 7.15
N ASP A 1168 -6.86 30.34 5.98
CA ASP A 1168 -6.19 30.03 4.71
C ASP A 1168 -4.73 30.50 4.72
N ALA A 1169 -3.81 29.61 4.35
CA ALA A 1169 -2.37 29.86 4.44
C ALA A 1169 -1.92 31.04 3.56
N VAL A 1170 -2.43 31.19 2.34
CA VAL A 1170 -2.02 32.28 1.44
C VAL A 1170 -2.44 33.62 2.01
N ARG A 1171 -3.72 33.74 2.39
CA ARG A 1171 -4.24 34.98 2.99
C ARG A 1171 -3.48 35.35 4.25
N LEU A 1172 -3.16 34.38 5.08
CA LEU A 1172 -2.47 34.62 6.34
C LEU A 1172 -1.02 35.06 6.14
N ILE A 1173 -0.29 34.41 5.23
CA ILE A 1173 1.09 34.79 4.90
C ILE A 1173 1.12 36.22 4.32
N LEU A 1174 0.22 36.56 3.40
CA LEU A 1174 0.17 37.91 2.80
C LEU A 1174 -0.26 38.98 3.81
N ALA A 1175 -1.23 38.68 4.68
CA ALA A 1175 -1.63 39.60 5.74
C ALA A 1175 -0.48 39.87 6.72
N LYS A 1176 0.28 38.82 7.08
CA LYS A 1176 1.42 38.98 7.98
C LYS A 1176 2.63 39.61 7.30
N GLU A 1177 2.81 39.43 5.99
CA GLU A 1177 3.80 40.20 5.21
C GLU A 1177 3.60 41.71 5.42
N GLU A 1178 2.36 42.17 5.36
CA GLU A 1178 2.01 43.59 5.56
C GLU A 1178 2.13 44.01 7.02
N GLU A 1179 1.65 43.20 7.97
CA GLU A 1179 1.69 43.50 9.41
C GLU A 1179 3.11 43.62 9.96
N CYS A 1180 4.02 42.72 9.55
CA CYS A 1180 5.41 42.77 10.01
C CYS A 1180 6.31 43.63 9.13
N GLU A 1181 5.78 44.19 8.03
CA GLU A 1181 6.52 44.84 6.95
C GLU A 1181 7.72 43.99 6.48
N ALA A 1182 7.48 42.74 6.11
CA ALA A 1182 8.53 41.81 5.70
C ALA A 1182 9.30 42.32 4.47
N ASP A 1183 10.63 42.12 4.50
CA ASP A 1183 11.53 42.40 3.38
C ASP A 1183 11.78 41.15 2.53
N LEU A 1184 11.65 39.97 3.13
CA LEU A 1184 11.90 38.66 2.52
C LEU A 1184 10.92 37.60 3.05
N ILE A 1185 10.33 36.82 2.15
CA ILE A 1185 9.65 35.56 2.47
C ILE A 1185 10.58 34.40 2.09
N VAL A 1186 10.85 33.47 3.01
CA VAL A 1186 11.63 32.25 2.74
C VAL A 1186 10.72 31.03 2.85
N MET A 1187 10.57 30.30 1.76
CA MET A 1187 9.69 29.12 1.68
C MET A 1187 10.45 27.90 1.19
N GLY A 1188 10.07 26.75 1.73
CA GLY A 1188 10.49 25.46 1.20
C GLY A 1188 9.67 25.08 -0.05
N LYS A 1189 10.31 24.49 -1.06
CA LYS A 1189 9.58 23.96 -2.23
C LYS A 1189 8.88 22.65 -1.85
N HIS A 1190 7.58 22.71 -1.59
CA HIS A 1190 6.76 21.54 -1.28
C HIS A 1190 6.44 20.74 -2.56
N GLY A 1191 6.66 19.42 -2.54
CA GLY A 1191 6.36 18.51 -3.66
C GLY A 1191 5.80 17.18 -3.13
N LEU A 1192 4.49 17.13 -2.85
CA LEU A 1192 3.80 15.88 -2.53
C LEU A 1192 3.20 15.21 -3.79
N SER A 1193 3.18 15.90 -4.94
CA SER A 1193 2.87 15.29 -6.24
C SER A 1193 3.64 15.93 -7.40
N ILE A 1194 3.88 15.15 -8.47
CA ILE A 1194 4.48 15.64 -9.74
C ILE A 1194 3.64 16.79 -10.35
N VAL A 1195 2.33 16.83 -10.06
CA VAL A 1195 1.41 17.90 -10.50
C VAL A 1195 1.60 19.18 -9.67
N GLU A 1196 1.82 19.06 -8.35
CA GLU A 1196 2.21 20.18 -7.46
C GLU A 1196 3.67 20.61 -7.65
N GLU A 1197 4.53 19.75 -8.20
CA GLU A 1197 5.86 20.14 -8.68
C GLU A 1197 5.78 20.89 -10.02
N MET A 1198 4.87 20.47 -10.91
CA MET A 1198 4.60 21.17 -12.19
C MET A 1198 3.84 22.49 -12.00
N LEU A 1199 3.05 22.61 -10.95
CA LEU A 1199 2.37 23.83 -10.53
C LEU A 1199 2.96 24.21 -9.18
N LEU A 1200 4.08 24.96 -9.15
CA LEU A 1200 4.62 25.66 -7.95
C LEU A 1200 3.52 25.71 -6.89
N GLY A 1201 3.59 24.86 -5.85
CA GLY A 1201 2.42 24.49 -5.03
C GLY A 1201 1.46 25.64 -4.79
N SER A 1202 0.14 25.40 -4.77
CA SER A 1202 -0.89 26.45 -4.80
C SER A 1202 -0.52 27.67 -3.96
N VAL A 1203 -0.01 27.48 -2.73
CA VAL A 1203 0.50 28.54 -1.86
C VAL A 1203 1.69 29.31 -2.48
N THR A 1204 2.79 28.63 -2.82
CA THR A 1204 4.01 29.22 -3.38
C THR A 1204 3.75 30.07 -4.61
N ARG A 1205 2.86 29.64 -5.51
CA ARG A 1205 2.50 30.41 -6.71
C ARG A 1205 1.76 31.70 -6.36
N HIS A 1206 0.80 31.64 -5.44
CA HIS A 1206 0.07 32.84 -5.01
C HIS A 1206 1.00 33.80 -4.26
N ILE A 1207 1.91 33.31 -3.41
CA ILE A 1207 2.90 34.17 -2.76
C ILE A 1207 3.86 34.81 -3.80
N LEU A 1208 4.35 34.06 -4.78
CA LEU A 1208 5.18 34.62 -5.85
C LEU A 1208 4.43 35.62 -6.74
N ALA A 1209 3.11 35.48 -6.91
CA ALA A 1209 2.31 36.43 -7.68
C ALA A 1209 1.98 37.69 -6.86
N ASP A 1210 1.48 37.51 -5.63
CA ASP A 1210 0.77 38.55 -4.87
C ASP A 1210 1.64 39.23 -3.80
N SER A 1211 2.76 38.61 -3.39
CA SER A 1211 3.67 39.21 -2.41
C SER A 1211 4.34 40.47 -2.96
N LYS A 1212 4.53 41.47 -2.10
CA LYS A 1212 5.26 42.71 -2.43
C LYS A 1212 6.74 42.61 -2.08
N CYS A 1213 7.18 41.63 -1.28
CA CYS A 1213 8.57 41.47 -0.83
C CYS A 1213 9.38 40.51 -1.70
N ASP A 1214 10.70 40.43 -1.45
CA ASP A 1214 11.53 39.43 -2.13
C ASP A 1214 11.13 38.02 -1.65
N VAL A 1215 11.24 37.01 -2.51
CA VAL A 1215 10.83 35.64 -2.20
C VAL A 1215 11.98 34.68 -2.47
N LEU A 1216 12.44 33.97 -1.44
CA LEU A 1216 13.46 32.95 -1.54
C LEU A 1216 12.84 31.56 -1.46
N ILE A 1217 13.08 30.76 -2.49
CA ILE A 1217 12.61 29.37 -2.57
C ILE A 1217 13.80 28.46 -2.31
N VAL A 1218 13.63 27.57 -1.32
CA VAL A 1218 14.68 26.65 -0.86
C VAL A 1218 14.30 25.23 -1.23
N HIS A 1219 15.27 24.52 -1.80
CA HIS A 1219 15.15 23.11 -2.16
C HIS A 1219 15.89 22.26 -1.11
N GLU A 1220 15.34 21.10 -0.76
CA GLU A 1220 16.09 20.12 0.03
C GLU A 1220 17.24 19.57 -0.83
N HIS A 1221 18.45 19.51 -0.28
CA HIS A 1221 19.62 18.99 -1.00
C HIS A 1221 19.37 17.54 -1.43
N ALA A 1222 19.32 17.28 -2.74
CA ALA A 1222 19.36 15.95 -3.33
C ALA A 1222 20.73 15.28 -3.08
N GLY A 1223 20.98 14.89 -1.83
CA GLY A 1223 22.15 14.13 -1.39
C GLY A 1223 21.81 12.72 -0.90
N VAL A 1224 20.53 12.38 -0.81
CA VAL A 1224 20.07 11.05 -0.40
C VAL A 1224 19.24 10.49 -1.54
N LEU A 1225 19.92 9.91 -2.54
CA LEU A 1225 19.42 8.89 -3.48
C LEU A 1225 20.51 8.65 -4.56
N ASP A 1226 21.35 7.63 -4.36
CA ASP A 1226 21.38 6.42 -5.22
C ASP A 1226 22.77 5.75 -5.42
N LYS A 1227 22.72 4.41 -5.37
CA LYS A 1227 23.50 3.31 -5.99
C LYS A 1227 25.01 3.41 -6.24
N THR A 1228 25.69 2.38 -5.68
CA THR A 1228 26.94 1.65 -6.04
C THR A 1228 27.96 1.69 -4.88
N SER A 1229 28.55 0.61 -4.37
CA SER A 1229 28.65 -0.79 -4.78
C SER A 1229 29.16 -1.66 -3.64
N ARG A 1230 28.64 -2.88 -3.58
CA ARG A 1230 29.38 -4.13 -3.30
C ARG A 1230 30.87 -4.00 -3.68
N THR A 1231 31.76 -4.24 -2.73
CA THR A 1231 32.93 -5.14 -2.81
C THR A 1231 33.76 -4.90 -1.55
N GLY A 1232 33.74 -5.86 -0.62
CA GLY A 1232 34.63 -5.87 0.53
C GLY A 1232 35.90 -6.66 0.21
N LYS A 1233 37.04 -6.24 0.77
CA LYS A 1233 37.98 -7.04 1.58
C LYS A 1233 39.19 -6.18 2.04
N PRO A 1234 39.96 -6.63 3.06
CA PRO A 1234 40.12 -5.95 4.35
C PRO A 1234 41.54 -5.38 4.56
N VAL A 1235 41.94 -5.18 5.83
CA VAL A 1235 43.27 -4.79 6.39
C VAL A 1235 43.36 -3.27 6.67
N ALA A 1236 43.62 -2.77 7.89
CA ALA A 1236 44.18 -3.32 9.13
C ALA A 1236 43.38 -2.86 10.36
#